data_AF-A0A7X7KW85-F1
#
_entry.id   AF-A0A7X7KW85-F1
#
_cell.length_a   1.000
_cell.length_b   1.000
_cell.length_c   1.000
_cell.angle_alpha   90.00
_cell.angle_beta   90.00
_cell.angle_gamma   90.00
#
_symmetry.space_group_name_H-M   'P 1'
#
loop_
_entity.id
_entity.type
_entity.pdbx_description
1 polymer ?
#
loop_
_entity_poly.entity_id
_entity_poly.type
_entity_poly.pdbx_seq_one_letter_code
_entity_poly.pdbx_strand_id
1 'polypeptide(L)'
;MHLRNNRLLRSRWIAGVVCAAVAAGGLAAADPVPRFPHGGRVDLGMSRLLLRAAGEPLTIEGWFRFDTLTNSAVMLYSRAEHLDTPGLGCLFGLTDGGQNLSAYTGAGGTPPSTWREIPLPAAVTTGRWHHLAYVCDGTAFTGYLDGICVGRLPFRWSDRATERVKLGGVGDARDMQGRLAEIRIWNHARTAAQVRAAMHRRLLGTETGLLGYWPMNDGFGRVIRDGTLRNDGILSAGSEWGPAAGLALAPADGEAAPAVPPAVPPDSAANQGRQAAPAAPVAPLAPGGTNVWTGRAGNARWDDDGNWSAGVPAADQCVAIRTGAVIRVTDATAPLRSLELGADQTLAVEGWNSALRAEALRIAGTVTHAANDVASDDWITWEPRHRILIEGSNIVLAATGRLDADGRGYRRGQGPGSPVNLRGGAGHAGTGGNGYGMPGGPAYGDPARPEQPGSGGGRDTGGTAGGGAIRIRASGTLTIDGCIRACGEDAHADFGAGGSGGSVWLSAQVLAGSSNGWICVNGGRGHSRGGGGAGGRIALDYDSVRQAALATPHPSFRAEGRPGTQSPYSGGLAPAEMGTLALSDALFFGDACAAGRWQHLQVLLVSQQDWRLAPLVLNGTIVGLEDGARLQVAGDLVLTNGAELHLFAQPVADPRTQPGGRLTVDGDLRVHPGCRIVPSSHPTNGASVWLAVGRDLHVAATGAIDADQRGYACGFGPGKPAAGSGGAGHGGIGGMAFGGHKGGAVYGHAEQPVEAGSGGGTESASGSGGGVVRLDVGGRAVVEGALSARGGRGGITHHAGGSGGSIWLTCRTLEGEGGLIVADGGLGNYYGGCGGGGRIALHYDPVAQAALPQPVPSLRLSAHAAPATSTGSRFALNAQDGTLWLPDRLWLAGSVLRQRFGGVQLMIPGFNVWEAANLTLDDVDLTLPEGLTLAVAGDLVLTNGARLVVAAAGTHAPGSRYGAAVRVGRDLDIATNSWLVPVAQPTQGAIVGLRVARDARIAAGGGGIDASERGYHGSLQERLGPGQGAPGANGGGHGGRGGGGGGGKVYGDARLPLQPGSAAGWNGYGGPQGHTIGGNGGGVIHLLAGGAIRVDGLLAADGGAGAYYNGGGGSGGSLWVAAPRVGGSGRLSARGGSAHRDEGGGGGGRIGVWQGIALADAEARLAQGDAGAMRTGVLPGTLRIDVAPGGDSSGTATAPEAGTCEILEPLP
;
A
#
# COMPACT_ATOMS: atom_id res chain seq x y z
N MET A 1 -36.91 5.17 33.30
CA MET A 1 -38.33 5.02 32.95
C MET A 1 -38.40 4.31 31.59
N HIS A 2 -39.05 3.14 31.57
CA HIS A 2 -39.43 2.22 30.48
C HIS A 2 -38.55 1.91 29.24
N LEU A 3 -37.94 0.72 29.33
CA LEU A 3 -37.63 -0.27 28.28
C LEU A 3 -38.91 -0.95 27.71
N ARG A 4 -38.95 -1.20 26.39
CA ARG A 4 -39.57 -2.36 25.68
C ARG A 4 -38.99 -2.34 24.24
N ASN A 5 -38.48 -3.38 23.58
CA ASN A 5 -38.59 -4.83 23.72
C ASN A 5 -37.29 -5.51 23.24
N ASN A 6 -36.85 -6.50 23.99
CA ASN A 6 -35.77 -7.44 23.66
C ASN A 6 -36.37 -8.86 23.70
N ARG A 7 -36.32 -9.58 22.58
CA ARG A 7 -36.58 -11.03 22.40
C ARG A 7 -35.87 -11.35 21.06
N LEU A 8 -34.80 -12.14 20.96
CA LEU A 8 -34.55 -13.45 21.54
C LEU A 8 -33.03 -13.73 21.61
N LEU A 9 -32.56 -14.18 22.77
CA LEU A 9 -31.40 -15.05 22.90
C LEU A 9 -31.81 -16.18 23.85
N ARG A 10 -31.82 -17.42 23.34
CA ARG A 10 -31.54 -18.60 24.15
C ARG A 10 -30.59 -19.49 23.37
N SER A 11 -29.36 -19.47 23.83
CA SER A 11 -28.31 -20.45 23.57
C SER A 11 -28.69 -21.81 24.14
N ARG A 12 -28.37 -22.88 23.42
CA ARG A 12 -27.89 -24.15 24.00
C ARG A 12 -26.86 -24.78 23.07
N TRP A 13 -25.72 -25.04 23.67
CA TRP A 13 -24.53 -25.75 23.22
C TRP A 13 -24.80 -27.08 22.51
N ILE A 14 -24.03 -27.36 21.44
CA ILE A 14 -23.29 -28.63 21.26
C ILE A 14 -21.95 -28.30 20.59
N ALA A 15 -20.86 -28.41 21.37
CA ALA A 15 -19.53 -28.68 20.84
C ALA A 15 -19.37 -30.21 20.80
N GLY A 16 -18.94 -30.76 19.66
CA GLY A 16 -18.58 -32.17 19.53
C GLY A 16 -18.99 -32.79 18.20
N VAL A 17 -17.98 -33.14 17.39
CA VAL A 17 -18.04 -33.94 16.14
C VAL A 17 -18.69 -33.16 14.97
N VAL A 18 -17.99 -32.75 13.92
CA VAL A 18 -17.45 -33.61 12.85
C VAL A 18 -16.16 -33.00 12.27
N CYS A 19 -15.04 -33.65 12.58
CA CYS A 19 -13.97 -33.88 11.61
C CYS A 19 -14.40 -35.13 10.84
N ALA A 20 -14.81 -34.98 9.56
CA ALA A 20 -14.97 -36.01 8.52
C ALA A 20 -15.99 -35.55 7.46
N ALA A 21 -15.51 -34.89 6.40
CA ALA A 21 -16.09 -34.98 5.05
C ALA A 21 -15.04 -34.54 4.01
N VAL A 22 -13.88 -35.20 4.04
CA VAL A 22 -13.20 -35.57 2.79
C VAL A 22 -13.89 -36.84 2.33
N ALA A 23 -14.30 -36.88 1.06
CA ALA A 23 -14.99 -37.97 0.36
C ALA A 23 -16.54 -38.02 0.49
N ALA A 24 -17.21 -37.17 -0.29
CA ALA A 24 -18.39 -37.57 -1.07
C ALA A 24 -18.44 -36.71 -2.34
N GLY A 25 -18.19 -37.33 -3.50
CA GLY A 25 -18.37 -36.67 -4.79
C GLY A 25 -19.85 -36.36 -5.04
N GLY A 26 -20.14 -35.18 -5.60
CA GLY A 26 -21.46 -34.87 -6.15
C GLY A 26 -21.85 -33.39 -6.09
N LEU A 27 -21.68 -32.73 -7.25
CA LEU A 27 -22.23 -31.42 -7.64
C LEU A 27 -21.55 -30.18 -7.02
N ALA A 28 -20.52 -29.70 -7.70
CA ALA A 28 -20.08 -28.31 -7.62
C ALA A 28 -21.30 -27.39 -7.83
N ALA A 29 -21.54 -26.47 -6.90
CA ALA A 29 -22.53 -25.42 -7.10
C ALA A 29 -22.10 -24.59 -8.33
N ALA A 30 -22.88 -24.67 -9.41
CA ALA A 30 -22.58 -23.95 -10.64
C ALA A 30 -22.55 -22.44 -10.39
N ASP A 31 -21.57 -21.75 -10.98
CA ASP A 31 -21.39 -20.30 -10.83
C ASP A 31 -22.69 -19.53 -11.12
N PRO A 32 -23.00 -18.47 -10.35
CA PRO A 32 -24.15 -17.63 -10.62
C PRO A 32 -23.90 -16.74 -11.85
N VAL A 33 -24.80 -16.76 -12.83
CA VAL A 33 -24.77 -15.93 -14.05
C VAL A 33 -26.00 -15.03 -14.16
N PRO A 34 -25.93 -13.91 -14.89
CA PRO A 34 -27.08 -13.03 -15.12
C PRO A 34 -28.18 -13.74 -15.90
N ARG A 35 -29.42 -13.49 -15.48
CA ARG A 35 -30.66 -13.89 -16.16
C ARG A 35 -31.52 -12.66 -16.45
N PHE A 36 -32.08 -12.63 -17.65
CA PHE A 36 -32.92 -11.57 -18.19
C PHE A 36 -34.34 -12.11 -18.45
N PRO A 37 -35.24 -12.12 -17.44
CA PRO A 37 -36.55 -12.75 -17.56
C PRO A 37 -37.55 -11.98 -18.45
N HIS A 38 -37.34 -10.67 -18.68
CA HIS A 38 -38.28 -9.80 -19.41
C HIS A 38 -37.62 -8.97 -20.52
N GLY A 39 -36.47 -9.42 -21.02
CA GLY A 39 -35.65 -8.62 -21.94
C GLY A 39 -34.75 -7.69 -21.14
N GLY A 40 -33.45 -7.91 -21.21
CA GLY A 40 -32.45 -7.16 -20.47
C GLY A 40 -31.08 -7.29 -21.08
N ARG A 41 -30.14 -6.46 -20.63
CA ARG A 41 -28.83 -6.30 -21.25
C ARG A 41 -27.77 -5.90 -20.23
N VAL A 42 -26.52 -6.06 -20.64
CA VAL A 42 -25.36 -5.46 -19.99
C VAL A 42 -24.96 -4.23 -20.81
N ASP A 43 -24.95 -3.07 -20.17
CA ASP A 43 -24.51 -1.80 -20.78
C ASP A 43 -23.03 -1.57 -20.45
N LEU A 44 -22.17 -1.56 -21.47
CA LEU A 44 -20.71 -1.39 -21.33
C LEU A 44 -20.27 0.08 -21.47
N GLY A 45 -21.22 1.03 -21.57
CA GLY A 45 -20.93 2.45 -21.75
C GLY A 45 -20.30 2.79 -23.10
N MET A 46 -19.65 3.96 -23.16
CA MET A 46 -18.96 4.47 -24.36
C MET A 46 -17.48 4.06 -24.37
N SER A 47 -17.21 2.75 -24.41
CA SER A 47 -15.82 2.25 -24.44
C SER A 47 -15.12 2.62 -25.75
N ARG A 48 -13.98 3.33 -25.64
CA ARG A 48 -13.08 3.62 -26.77
C ARG A 48 -12.19 2.43 -27.14
N LEU A 49 -11.97 1.48 -26.24
CA LEU A 49 -11.19 0.26 -26.49
C LEU A 49 -11.92 -0.72 -27.43
N LEU A 50 -13.26 -0.65 -27.45
CA LEU A 50 -14.10 -1.39 -28.38
C LEU A 50 -14.35 -0.62 -29.69
N LEU A 51 -13.81 0.59 -29.84
CA LEU A 51 -13.83 1.34 -31.11
C LEU A 51 -12.73 0.80 -32.03
N ARG A 52 -13.10 0.42 -33.26
CA ARG A 52 -12.16 -0.06 -34.27
C ARG A 52 -12.44 0.61 -35.60
N ALA A 53 -11.41 0.71 -36.44
CA ALA A 53 -11.59 1.19 -37.79
C ALA A 53 -12.43 0.19 -38.61
N ALA A 54 -13.21 0.72 -39.56
CA ALA A 54 -14.07 -0.09 -40.41
C ALA A 54 -13.25 -1.14 -41.19
N GLY A 55 -13.70 -2.39 -41.14
CA GLY A 55 -13.03 -3.50 -41.82
C GLY A 55 -11.79 -4.06 -41.12
N GLU A 56 -11.47 -3.66 -39.89
CA GLU A 56 -10.44 -4.36 -39.11
C GLU A 56 -10.90 -5.76 -38.67
N PRO A 57 -10.01 -6.73 -38.46
CA PRO A 57 -10.39 -8.03 -37.91
C PRO A 57 -11.02 -7.92 -36.50
N LEU A 58 -12.06 -8.71 -36.24
CA LEU A 58 -12.80 -8.74 -34.97
C LEU A 58 -13.42 -10.12 -34.75
N THR A 59 -13.38 -10.65 -33.52
CA THR A 59 -14.19 -11.81 -33.12
C THR A 59 -15.03 -11.47 -31.91
N ILE A 60 -16.33 -11.78 -31.93
CA ILE A 60 -17.22 -11.72 -30.76
C ILE A 60 -17.73 -13.13 -30.50
N GLU A 61 -17.55 -13.65 -29.29
CA GLU A 61 -17.99 -15.00 -28.94
C GLU A 61 -18.47 -15.10 -27.49
N GLY A 62 -19.24 -16.13 -27.16
CA GLY A 62 -19.67 -16.38 -25.79
C GLY A 62 -20.78 -17.43 -25.69
N TRP A 63 -21.21 -17.69 -24.45
CA TRP A 63 -22.26 -18.66 -24.14
C TRP A 63 -23.60 -17.98 -23.90
N PHE A 64 -24.64 -18.51 -24.55
CA PHE A 64 -26.00 -18.00 -24.50
C PHE A 64 -26.98 -19.12 -24.20
N ARG A 65 -27.90 -18.90 -23.25
CA ARG A 65 -29.03 -19.80 -22.98
C ARG A 65 -30.32 -19.03 -23.09
N PHE A 66 -31.13 -19.35 -24.07
CA PHE A 66 -32.37 -18.63 -24.36
C PHE A 66 -33.54 -19.23 -23.60
N ASP A 67 -34.29 -18.40 -22.87
CA ASP A 67 -35.56 -18.79 -22.24
C ASP A 67 -36.69 -18.77 -23.31
N THR A 68 -36.65 -17.78 -24.21
CA THR A 68 -37.58 -17.66 -25.35
C THR A 68 -36.85 -17.18 -26.62
N LEU A 69 -37.36 -17.60 -27.79
CA LEU A 69 -36.90 -17.18 -29.12
C LEU A 69 -38.11 -16.84 -30.01
N THR A 70 -39.00 -15.99 -29.51
CA THR A 70 -40.29 -15.68 -30.18
C THR A 70 -40.22 -14.48 -31.13
N ASN A 71 -39.10 -13.76 -31.17
CA ASN A 71 -38.95 -12.53 -31.94
C ASN A 71 -38.33 -12.81 -33.32
N SER A 72 -38.70 -12.00 -34.32
CA SER A 72 -38.07 -12.03 -35.65
C SER A 72 -36.56 -11.72 -35.60
N ALA A 73 -36.08 -11.07 -34.53
CA ALA A 73 -34.67 -10.79 -34.28
C ALA A 73 -34.35 -10.68 -32.78
N VAL A 74 -33.23 -11.27 -32.36
CA VAL A 74 -32.66 -11.18 -31.00
C VAL A 74 -31.19 -10.77 -31.12
N MET A 75 -30.82 -9.61 -30.57
CA MET A 75 -29.46 -9.07 -30.69
C MET A 75 -28.62 -9.43 -29.47
N LEU A 76 -27.43 -9.96 -29.71
CA LEU A 76 -26.50 -10.42 -28.66
C LEU A 76 -25.38 -9.41 -28.41
N TYR A 77 -25.01 -8.66 -29.44
CA TYR A 77 -24.09 -7.54 -29.35
C TYR A 77 -24.65 -6.38 -30.17
N SER A 78 -24.55 -5.17 -29.63
CA SER A 78 -24.91 -3.97 -30.38
C SER A 78 -24.09 -2.73 -30.03
N ARG A 79 -23.91 -1.90 -31.07
CA ARG A 79 -23.53 -0.49 -30.94
C ARG A 79 -24.14 0.27 -32.13
N ALA A 80 -25.20 1.04 -31.89
CA ALA A 80 -25.98 1.69 -32.96
C ALA A 80 -26.71 2.98 -32.48
N GLU A 81 -26.86 3.97 -33.37
CA GLU A 81 -27.27 5.36 -33.04
C GLU A 81 -28.77 5.63 -32.82
N HIS A 82 -29.71 4.78 -33.27
CA HIS A 82 -31.13 4.83 -32.86
C HIS A 82 -31.91 3.60 -33.34
N LEU A 83 -32.97 3.23 -32.62
CA LEU A 83 -33.65 1.92 -32.73
C LEU A 83 -34.67 1.78 -33.88
N ASP A 84 -35.09 2.88 -34.52
CA ASP A 84 -36.15 2.89 -35.55
C ASP A 84 -35.64 3.15 -36.98
N THR A 85 -34.36 3.49 -37.16
CA THR A 85 -33.73 3.64 -38.48
C THR A 85 -32.27 3.17 -38.39
N PRO A 86 -31.95 1.97 -38.90
CA PRO A 86 -30.60 1.43 -38.80
C PRO A 86 -29.72 2.17 -39.83
N GLY A 87 -29.14 3.29 -39.40
CA GLY A 87 -28.30 4.15 -40.24
C GLY A 87 -26.80 4.02 -39.97
N LEU A 88 -26.42 3.89 -38.69
CA LEU A 88 -25.02 3.92 -38.22
C LEU A 88 -24.81 2.96 -37.04
N GLY A 89 -24.01 1.90 -37.22
CA GLY A 89 -23.66 0.94 -36.16
C GLY A 89 -23.39 -0.51 -36.62
N CYS A 90 -23.16 -1.40 -35.66
CA CYS A 90 -22.98 -2.83 -35.88
C CYS A 90 -23.83 -3.66 -34.89
N LEU A 91 -24.49 -4.70 -35.41
CA LEU A 91 -25.34 -5.62 -34.64
C LEU A 91 -24.99 -7.07 -34.99
N PHE A 92 -24.87 -7.91 -33.98
CA PHE A 92 -24.70 -9.36 -34.13
C PHE A 92 -25.75 -10.09 -33.30
N GLY A 93 -26.43 -11.05 -33.90
CA GLY A 93 -27.57 -11.70 -33.26
C GLY A 93 -28.14 -12.88 -34.01
N LEU A 94 -29.34 -13.27 -33.63
CA LEU A 94 -30.15 -14.31 -34.24
C LEU A 94 -31.38 -13.71 -34.91
N THR A 95 -31.81 -14.24 -36.04
CA THR A 95 -33.08 -13.90 -36.69
C THR A 95 -33.94 -15.14 -36.95
N ASP A 96 -35.20 -14.90 -37.34
CA ASP A 96 -36.19 -15.94 -37.66
C ASP A 96 -36.36 -16.98 -36.56
N GLY A 97 -36.49 -16.53 -35.30
CA GLY A 97 -36.68 -17.42 -34.15
C GLY A 97 -35.47 -18.32 -33.86
N GLY A 98 -34.26 -17.88 -34.22
CA GLY A 98 -33.03 -18.65 -33.99
C GLY A 98 -32.64 -19.57 -35.14
N GLN A 99 -33.21 -19.39 -36.33
CA GLN A 99 -32.87 -20.15 -37.54
C GLN A 99 -31.64 -19.60 -38.26
N ASN A 100 -31.28 -18.33 -38.06
CA ASN A 100 -30.17 -17.68 -38.75
C ASN A 100 -29.22 -16.96 -37.79
N LEU A 101 -27.91 -17.01 -38.04
CA LEU A 101 -26.95 -16.04 -37.47
C LEU A 101 -26.95 -14.77 -38.33
N SER A 102 -27.28 -13.64 -37.72
CA SER A 102 -27.36 -12.35 -38.40
C SER A 102 -26.18 -11.44 -38.02
N ALA A 103 -25.60 -10.79 -39.02
CA ALA A 103 -24.64 -9.70 -38.87
C ALA A 103 -25.12 -8.50 -39.68
N TYR A 104 -25.15 -7.34 -39.02
CA TYR A 104 -25.56 -6.08 -39.64
C TYR A 104 -24.51 -5.01 -39.44
N THR A 105 -24.34 -4.17 -40.46
CA THR A 105 -23.59 -2.92 -40.36
C THR A 105 -24.36 -1.81 -41.07
N GLY A 106 -24.45 -0.65 -40.45
CA GLY A 106 -24.89 0.62 -41.04
C GLY A 106 -23.74 1.61 -40.98
N ALA A 107 -23.32 2.17 -42.11
CA ALA A 107 -22.13 3.03 -42.17
C ALA A 107 -22.40 4.45 -42.68
N GLY A 108 -23.64 4.79 -43.07
CA GLY A 108 -23.96 6.07 -43.69
C GLY A 108 -22.94 6.47 -44.76
N GLY A 109 -22.91 5.74 -45.89
CA GLY A 109 -21.89 5.88 -46.93
C GLY A 109 -21.45 4.52 -47.48
N THR A 110 -20.30 4.46 -48.16
CA THR A 110 -19.68 3.22 -48.67
C THR A 110 -18.81 2.57 -47.58
N PRO A 111 -19.00 1.28 -47.25
CA PRO A 111 -19.97 0.34 -47.82
C PRO A 111 -21.42 0.60 -47.34
N PRO A 112 -22.44 0.35 -48.18
CA PRO A 112 -23.84 0.57 -47.83
C PRO A 112 -24.27 -0.30 -46.63
N SER A 113 -25.35 0.11 -45.96
CA SER A 113 -25.97 -0.68 -44.91
C SER A 113 -26.22 -2.11 -45.39
N THR A 114 -25.59 -3.07 -44.74
CA THR A 114 -25.57 -4.47 -45.19
C THR A 114 -26.05 -5.36 -44.07
N TRP A 115 -27.10 -6.13 -44.35
CA TRP A 115 -27.60 -7.21 -43.50
C TRP A 115 -27.18 -8.55 -44.13
N ARG A 116 -26.59 -9.44 -43.34
CA ARG A 116 -26.18 -10.79 -43.76
C ARG A 116 -26.71 -11.82 -42.77
N GLU A 117 -27.21 -12.92 -43.31
CA GLU A 117 -27.77 -14.02 -42.53
C GLU A 117 -27.19 -15.33 -43.03
N ILE A 118 -26.70 -16.14 -42.10
CA ILE A 118 -26.23 -17.50 -42.35
C ILE A 118 -27.30 -18.44 -41.79
N PRO A 119 -28.05 -19.16 -42.66
CA PRO A 119 -28.99 -20.18 -42.22
C PRO A 119 -28.29 -21.28 -41.44
N LEU A 120 -28.86 -21.65 -40.30
CA LEU A 120 -28.37 -22.73 -39.47
C LEU A 120 -28.93 -24.08 -39.96
N PRO A 121 -28.15 -25.17 -39.91
CA PRO A 121 -28.63 -26.51 -40.24
C PRO A 121 -29.79 -26.98 -39.34
N ALA A 122 -29.87 -26.42 -38.13
CA ALA A 122 -30.97 -26.57 -37.19
C ALA A 122 -31.07 -25.30 -36.34
N ALA A 123 -32.29 -24.90 -35.97
CA ALA A 123 -32.49 -23.74 -35.10
C ALA A 123 -31.82 -23.93 -33.73
N VAL A 124 -31.37 -22.80 -33.16
CA VAL A 124 -30.92 -22.72 -31.77
C VAL A 124 -32.07 -23.12 -30.83
N THR A 125 -31.81 -24.01 -29.88
CA THR A 125 -32.84 -24.51 -28.97
C THR A 125 -32.93 -23.68 -27.69
N THR A 126 -34.14 -23.48 -27.16
CA THR A 126 -34.34 -22.84 -25.86
C THR A 126 -34.01 -23.79 -24.70
N GLY A 127 -33.67 -23.23 -23.54
CA GLY A 127 -33.41 -23.98 -22.32
C GLY A 127 -32.05 -24.70 -22.26
N ARG A 128 -31.21 -24.62 -23.31
CA ARG A 128 -29.83 -25.16 -23.36
C ARG A 128 -28.80 -24.05 -23.66
N TRP A 129 -27.56 -24.28 -23.24
CA TRP A 129 -26.43 -23.40 -23.53
C TRP A 129 -25.91 -23.67 -24.95
N HIS A 130 -25.74 -22.60 -25.72
CA HIS A 130 -25.10 -22.63 -27.03
C HIS A 130 -23.94 -21.63 -27.06
N HIS A 131 -22.82 -22.03 -27.64
CA HIS A 131 -21.69 -21.14 -27.89
C HIS A 131 -21.81 -20.54 -29.29
N LEU A 132 -21.90 -19.22 -29.37
CA LEU A 132 -22.02 -18.49 -30.63
C LEU A 132 -20.76 -17.65 -30.85
N ALA A 133 -20.15 -17.74 -32.03
CA ALA A 133 -19.02 -16.89 -32.40
C ALA A 133 -19.21 -16.24 -33.76
N TYR A 134 -18.94 -14.94 -33.82
CA TYR A 134 -19.00 -14.10 -35.00
C TYR A 134 -17.59 -13.62 -35.33
N VAL A 135 -17.01 -14.14 -36.41
CA VAL A 135 -15.62 -13.86 -36.81
C VAL A 135 -15.60 -13.03 -38.09
N CYS A 136 -15.10 -11.80 -37.98
CA CYS A 136 -14.88 -10.88 -39.08
C CYS A 136 -13.37 -10.77 -39.35
N ASP A 137 -12.93 -11.04 -40.58
CA ASP A 137 -11.51 -10.92 -40.97
C ASP A 137 -11.19 -9.68 -41.81
N GLY A 138 -12.15 -8.75 -41.87
CA GLY A 138 -12.06 -7.54 -42.68
C GLY A 138 -12.55 -7.71 -44.12
N THR A 139 -12.91 -8.92 -44.54
CA THR A 139 -13.51 -9.20 -45.86
C THR A 139 -14.81 -10.00 -45.79
N ALA A 140 -14.92 -10.89 -44.81
CA ALA A 140 -16.07 -11.74 -44.62
C ALA A 140 -16.41 -11.92 -43.14
N PHE A 141 -17.68 -12.25 -42.90
CA PHE A 141 -18.22 -12.71 -41.64
C PHE A 141 -18.37 -14.23 -41.71
N THR A 142 -17.80 -14.93 -40.72
CA THR A 142 -17.92 -16.38 -40.53
C THR A 142 -18.65 -16.62 -39.22
N GLY A 143 -19.73 -17.41 -39.27
CA GLY A 143 -20.52 -17.77 -38.10
C GLY A 143 -20.15 -19.16 -37.58
N TYR A 144 -20.10 -19.31 -36.26
CA TYR A 144 -19.92 -20.59 -35.60
C TYR A 144 -21.03 -20.84 -34.57
N LEU A 145 -21.58 -22.06 -34.57
CA LEU A 145 -22.50 -22.58 -33.56
C LEU A 145 -21.86 -23.79 -32.89
N ASP A 146 -21.72 -23.75 -31.56
CA ASP A 146 -21.12 -24.80 -30.74
C ASP A 146 -19.72 -25.24 -31.25
N GLY A 147 -18.97 -24.26 -31.75
CA GLY A 147 -17.61 -24.44 -32.28
C GLY A 147 -17.54 -24.98 -33.72
N ILE A 148 -18.69 -25.22 -34.37
CA ILE A 148 -18.79 -25.69 -35.76
C ILE A 148 -19.05 -24.50 -36.68
N CYS A 149 -18.28 -24.36 -37.76
CA CYS A 149 -18.52 -23.33 -38.77
C CYS A 149 -19.82 -23.63 -39.52
N VAL A 150 -20.78 -22.71 -39.48
CA VAL A 150 -22.09 -22.86 -40.12
C VAL A 150 -22.20 -22.11 -41.45
N GLY A 151 -21.26 -21.19 -41.73
CA GLY A 151 -21.19 -20.51 -43.01
C GLY A 151 -20.27 -19.30 -42.98
N ARG A 152 -20.02 -18.76 -44.16
CA ARG A 152 -19.17 -17.60 -44.37
C ARG A 152 -19.74 -16.76 -45.51
N LEU A 153 -19.93 -15.46 -45.27
CA LEU A 153 -20.50 -14.53 -46.24
C LEU A 153 -19.64 -13.27 -46.37
N PRO A 154 -19.54 -12.67 -47.57
CA PRO A 154 -18.93 -11.36 -47.74
C PRO A 154 -19.61 -10.31 -46.84
N PHE A 155 -18.81 -9.71 -45.97
CA PHE A 155 -19.26 -8.76 -44.98
C PHE A 155 -18.06 -7.96 -44.49
N ARG A 156 -18.19 -6.64 -44.53
CA ARG A 156 -17.23 -5.70 -43.93
C ARG A 156 -17.97 -4.91 -42.89
N TRP A 157 -17.69 -5.18 -41.63
CA TRP A 157 -18.29 -4.41 -40.55
C TRP A 157 -17.70 -3.00 -40.51
N SER A 158 -18.55 -2.06 -40.12
CA SER A 158 -18.20 -0.68 -39.81
C SER A 158 -18.90 -0.31 -38.52
N ASP A 159 -18.19 0.41 -37.65
CA ASP A 159 -18.72 0.92 -36.41
C ASP A 159 -18.49 2.43 -36.32
N ARG A 160 -19.39 3.17 -36.96
CA ARG A 160 -19.44 4.64 -36.89
C ARG A 160 -20.37 5.15 -35.81
N ALA A 161 -20.92 4.26 -34.98
CA ALA A 161 -21.86 4.66 -33.94
C ALA A 161 -21.10 5.30 -32.77
N THR A 162 -21.54 6.51 -32.40
CA THR A 162 -21.09 7.22 -31.20
C THR A 162 -21.79 6.74 -29.92
N GLU A 163 -22.74 5.81 -30.04
CA GLU A 163 -23.54 5.24 -28.95
C GLU A 163 -22.83 4.16 -28.12
N ARG A 164 -23.49 3.77 -27.03
CA ARG A 164 -23.04 2.80 -26.01
C ARG A 164 -23.03 1.36 -26.54
N VAL A 165 -22.04 0.57 -26.13
CA VAL A 165 -21.97 -0.86 -26.43
C VAL A 165 -22.86 -1.65 -25.47
N LYS A 166 -23.63 -2.60 -25.98
CA LYS A 166 -24.54 -3.44 -25.19
C LYS A 166 -24.33 -4.92 -25.51
N LEU A 167 -24.39 -5.76 -24.48
CA LEU A 167 -24.42 -7.22 -24.59
C LEU A 167 -25.81 -7.75 -24.22
N GLY A 168 -26.32 -8.72 -24.95
CA GLY A 168 -27.64 -9.31 -24.75
C GLY A 168 -28.81 -8.47 -25.25
N GLY A 169 -28.57 -7.37 -25.98
CA GLY A 169 -29.65 -6.58 -26.56
C GLY A 169 -29.22 -5.27 -27.19
N VAL A 170 -30.22 -4.51 -27.65
CA VAL A 170 -30.12 -3.16 -28.24
C VAL A 170 -30.88 -2.10 -27.42
N GLY A 171 -31.75 -2.51 -26.51
CA GLY A 171 -32.59 -1.67 -25.67
C GLY A 171 -34.07 -1.62 -26.08
N ASP A 172 -34.57 -2.60 -26.84
CA ASP A 172 -35.97 -2.68 -27.28
C ASP A 172 -36.49 -4.13 -27.29
N ALA A 173 -37.55 -4.40 -28.06
CA ALA A 173 -38.14 -5.74 -28.21
C ALA A 173 -37.17 -6.80 -28.75
N ARG A 174 -35.99 -6.43 -29.26
CA ARG A 174 -34.94 -7.35 -29.74
C ARG A 174 -33.95 -7.76 -28.65
N ASP A 175 -34.14 -7.31 -27.40
CA ASP A 175 -33.35 -7.76 -26.25
C ASP A 175 -33.62 -9.24 -25.94
N MET A 176 -32.57 -9.96 -25.56
CA MET A 176 -32.65 -11.38 -25.25
C MET A 176 -33.41 -11.63 -23.94
N GLN A 177 -34.21 -12.70 -23.93
CA GLN A 177 -34.70 -13.34 -22.71
C GLN A 177 -33.93 -14.63 -22.47
N GLY A 178 -33.11 -14.68 -21.42
CA GLY A 178 -32.19 -15.79 -21.22
C GLY A 178 -31.02 -15.46 -20.28
N ARG A 179 -29.90 -16.15 -20.48
CA ARG A 179 -28.67 -16.03 -19.67
C ARG A 179 -27.44 -15.91 -20.57
N LEU A 180 -26.43 -15.20 -20.06
CA LEU A 180 -25.13 -14.98 -20.70
C LEU A 180 -24.01 -15.51 -19.80
N ALA A 181 -22.96 -16.03 -20.41
CA ALA A 181 -21.71 -16.33 -19.71
C ALA A 181 -20.52 -16.19 -20.67
N GLU A 182 -19.34 -15.90 -20.12
CA GLU A 182 -18.07 -16.00 -20.86
C GLU A 182 -18.01 -15.18 -22.16
N ILE A 183 -18.58 -13.97 -22.19
CA ILE A 183 -18.60 -13.12 -23.39
C ILE A 183 -17.20 -12.57 -23.64
N ARG A 184 -16.70 -12.71 -24.87
CA ARG A 184 -15.33 -12.36 -25.28
C ARG A 184 -15.35 -11.56 -26.57
N ILE A 185 -14.53 -10.52 -26.62
CA ILE A 185 -14.31 -9.73 -27.84
C ILE A 185 -12.81 -9.69 -28.12
N TRP A 186 -12.41 -10.06 -29.34
CA TRP A 186 -11.02 -10.13 -29.78
C TRP A 186 -10.75 -9.18 -30.95
N ASN A 187 -9.53 -8.67 -31.04
CA ASN A 187 -9.08 -7.76 -32.08
C ASN A 187 -8.60 -8.43 -33.37
N HIS A 188 -8.72 -9.76 -33.47
CA HIS A 188 -8.30 -10.55 -34.62
C HIS A 188 -9.38 -11.58 -34.97
N ALA A 189 -9.32 -12.10 -36.19
CA ALA A 189 -10.18 -13.18 -36.64
C ALA A 189 -9.68 -14.52 -36.07
N ARG A 190 -10.46 -15.16 -35.18
CA ARG A 190 -10.12 -16.47 -34.62
C ARG A 190 -10.46 -17.59 -35.60
N THR A 191 -9.59 -18.59 -35.67
CA THR A 191 -9.83 -19.82 -36.44
C THR A 191 -10.80 -20.76 -35.74
N ALA A 192 -11.43 -21.67 -36.48
CA ALA A 192 -12.29 -22.73 -35.92
C ALA A 192 -11.61 -23.56 -34.82
N ALA A 193 -10.30 -23.81 -34.95
CA ALA A 193 -9.52 -24.52 -33.94
C ALA A 193 -9.36 -23.70 -32.65
N GLN A 194 -9.08 -22.39 -32.77
CA GLN A 194 -8.95 -21.49 -31.62
C GLN A 194 -10.27 -21.27 -30.88
N VAL A 195 -11.39 -21.19 -31.61
CA VAL A 195 -12.74 -21.09 -31.00
C VAL A 195 -13.04 -22.36 -30.20
N ARG A 196 -12.89 -23.56 -30.80
CA ARG A 196 -13.15 -24.84 -30.12
C ARG A 196 -12.24 -25.09 -28.92
N ALA A 197 -10.97 -24.73 -29.02
CA ALA A 197 -10.00 -24.96 -27.94
C ALA A 197 -10.29 -24.11 -26.69
N ALA A 198 -10.88 -22.92 -26.87
CA ALA A 198 -11.10 -21.96 -25.80
C ALA A 198 -12.54 -21.91 -25.27
N MET A 199 -13.56 -22.36 -26.03
CA MET A 199 -14.97 -22.14 -25.67
C MET A 199 -15.39 -22.76 -24.33
N HIS A 200 -14.79 -23.88 -23.91
CA HIS A 200 -15.08 -24.54 -22.62
C HIS A 200 -14.07 -24.21 -21.52
N ARG A 201 -13.25 -23.18 -21.67
CA ARG A 201 -12.21 -22.80 -20.69
C ARG A 201 -12.44 -21.39 -20.21
N ARG A 202 -12.31 -21.14 -18.91
CA ARG A 202 -12.20 -19.79 -18.40
C ARG A 202 -10.89 -19.16 -18.87
N LEU A 203 -10.95 -17.87 -19.18
CA LEU A 203 -9.81 -17.09 -19.61
C LEU A 203 -9.23 -16.32 -18.43
N LEU A 204 -7.96 -15.95 -18.53
CA LEU A 204 -7.27 -15.12 -17.53
C LEU A 204 -7.56 -13.63 -17.73
N GLY A 205 -8.08 -13.23 -18.91
CA GLY A 205 -8.31 -11.83 -19.26
C GLY A 205 -7.06 -11.11 -19.79
N THR A 206 -5.93 -11.82 -19.87
CA THR A 206 -4.64 -11.30 -20.36
C THR A 206 -4.26 -11.87 -21.74
N GLU A 207 -5.14 -12.66 -22.35
CA GLU A 207 -4.88 -13.31 -23.63
C GLU A 207 -4.62 -12.28 -24.75
N THR A 208 -3.63 -12.59 -25.59
CA THR A 208 -3.22 -11.70 -26.67
C THR A 208 -4.37 -11.43 -27.64
N GLY A 209 -4.65 -10.15 -27.85
CA GLY A 209 -5.72 -9.69 -28.73
C GLY A 209 -7.12 -9.76 -28.13
N LEU A 210 -7.28 -10.07 -26.84
CA LEU A 210 -8.56 -9.96 -26.13
C LEU A 210 -8.81 -8.49 -25.76
N LEU A 211 -9.92 -7.93 -26.24
CA LEU A 211 -10.33 -6.53 -26.02
C LEU A 211 -11.25 -6.39 -24.80
N GLY A 212 -12.01 -7.43 -24.47
CA GLY A 212 -12.89 -7.49 -23.32
C GLY A 212 -13.33 -8.92 -23.06
N TYR A 213 -13.44 -9.28 -21.79
CA TYR A 213 -13.86 -10.60 -21.36
C TYR A 213 -14.74 -10.48 -20.13
N TRP A 214 -16.00 -10.88 -20.24
CA TRP A 214 -16.93 -10.86 -19.12
C TRP A 214 -17.25 -12.31 -18.76
N PRO A 215 -16.63 -12.87 -17.71
CA PRO A 215 -16.97 -14.21 -17.22
C PRO A 215 -18.44 -14.27 -16.77
N MET A 216 -18.94 -13.15 -16.25
CA MET A 216 -20.30 -12.98 -15.72
C MET A 216 -20.61 -13.92 -14.54
N ASN A 217 -19.67 -14.08 -13.62
CA ASN A 217 -19.80 -14.94 -12.44
C ASN A 217 -19.75 -14.20 -11.10
N ASP A 218 -19.95 -12.86 -11.10
CA ASP A 218 -19.83 -12.02 -9.90
C ASP A 218 -20.86 -12.38 -8.81
N GLY A 219 -22.05 -12.83 -9.20
CA GLY A 219 -23.06 -13.42 -8.30
C GLY A 219 -23.85 -12.45 -7.42
N PHE A 220 -23.54 -11.15 -7.46
CA PHE A 220 -24.27 -10.13 -6.72
C PHE A 220 -24.10 -8.74 -7.35
N GLY A 221 -24.99 -7.81 -6.98
CA GLY A 221 -24.93 -6.43 -7.46
C GLY A 221 -25.32 -6.28 -8.93
N ARG A 222 -25.03 -5.09 -9.49
CA ARG A 222 -25.39 -4.71 -10.87
C ARG A 222 -24.18 -4.50 -11.78
N VAL A 223 -22.97 -4.61 -11.26
CA VAL A 223 -21.73 -4.46 -12.04
C VAL A 223 -21.29 -5.84 -12.51
N ILE A 224 -21.05 -5.99 -13.81
CA ILE A 224 -20.42 -7.16 -14.42
C ILE A 224 -18.98 -6.81 -14.68
N ARG A 225 -18.05 -7.47 -13.99
CA ARG A 225 -16.64 -7.14 -14.14
C ARG A 225 -16.08 -7.67 -15.46
N ASP A 226 -15.29 -6.83 -16.11
CA ASP A 226 -14.44 -7.23 -17.23
C ASP A 226 -13.17 -7.88 -16.66
N GLY A 227 -12.92 -9.15 -16.98
CA GLY A 227 -11.71 -9.88 -16.64
C GLY A 227 -10.44 -9.30 -17.26
N THR A 228 -10.54 -8.42 -18.27
CA THR A 228 -9.39 -7.61 -18.74
C THR A 228 -9.18 -6.34 -17.91
N LEU A 229 -10.09 -6.06 -16.96
CA LEU A 229 -10.15 -4.91 -16.03
C LEU A 229 -10.26 -3.54 -16.72
N ARG A 230 -10.87 -3.49 -17.91
CA ARG A 230 -10.90 -2.27 -18.75
C ARG A 230 -12.31 -1.73 -19.02
N ASN A 231 -13.33 -2.59 -19.06
CA ASN A 231 -14.67 -2.25 -19.56
C ASN A 231 -15.80 -2.90 -18.75
N ASP A 232 -15.89 -2.60 -17.44
CA ASP A 232 -16.97 -3.12 -16.59
C ASP A 232 -18.36 -2.74 -17.14
N GLY A 233 -19.29 -3.70 -17.10
CA GLY A 233 -20.65 -3.56 -17.56
C GLY A 233 -21.65 -3.29 -16.45
N ILE A 234 -22.81 -2.71 -16.78
CA ILE A 234 -23.92 -2.51 -15.85
C ILE A 234 -25.15 -3.31 -16.30
N LEU A 235 -25.66 -4.17 -15.43
CA LEU A 235 -26.91 -4.90 -15.64
C LEU A 235 -28.12 -3.97 -15.64
N SER A 236 -29.03 -4.20 -16.60
CA SER A 236 -30.35 -3.57 -16.62
C SER A 236 -31.14 -3.84 -15.34
N ALA A 237 -31.96 -2.87 -14.92
CA ALA A 237 -32.86 -3.03 -13.79
C ALA A 237 -33.86 -4.18 -14.07
N GLY A 238 -34.10 -5.05 -13.09
CA GLY A 238 -34.94 -6.25 -13.25
C GLY A 238 -34.21 -7.52 -13.71
N SER A 239 -32.88 -7.48 -13.91
CA SER A 239 -32.06 -8.69 -14.12
C SER A 239 -31.77 -9.38 -12.79
N GLU A 240 -31.69 -10.70 -12.77
CA GLU A 240 -31.43 -11.50 -11.57
C GLU A 240 -30.21 -12.41 -11.75
N TRP A 241 -29.55 -12.79 -10.65
CA TRP A 241 -28.46 -13.76 -10.66
C TRP A 241 -29.02 -15.17 -10.40
N GLY A 242 -28.57 -16.16 -11.15
CA GLY A 242 -28.99 -17.55 -10.93
C GLY A 242 -27.97 -18.56 -11.45
N PRO A 243 -28.10 -19.85 -11.12
CA PRO A 243 -27.07 -20.85 -11.41
C PRO A 243 -26.86 -21.06 -12.91
N ALA A 244 -25.61 -21.21 -13.36
CA ALA A 244 -25.22 -21.56 -14.73
C ALA A 244 -25.50 -23.04 -15.08
N ALA A 245 -26.56 -23.63 -14.52
CA ALA A 245 -26.86 -25.05 -14.63
C ALA A 245 -26.77 -25.55 -16.09
N GLY A 246 -25.98 -26.61 -16.31
CA GLY A 246 -25.74 -27.20 -17.62
C GLY A 246 -24.57 -26.60 -18.43
N LEU A 247 -23.85 -25.61 -17.91
CA LEU A 247 -22.61 -25.09 -18.50
C LEU A 247 -21.40 -25.64 -17.73
N ALA A 248 -20.56 -26.44 -18.39
CA ALA A 248 -19.31 -26.95 -17.82
C ALA A 248 -18.12 -26.17 -18.40
N LEU A 249 -17.37 -25.51 -17.53
CA LEU A 249 -16.16 -24.75 -17.86
C LEU A 249 -14.98 -25.32 -17.08
N ALA A 250 -13.87 -25.54 -17.76
CA ALA A 250 -12.59 -25.81 -17.11
C ALA A 250 -12.05 -24.52 -16.46
N PRO A 251 -11.43 -24.62 -15.27
CA PRO A 251 -10.75 -23.50 -14.63
C PRO A 251 -9.63 -22.94 -15.54
N ALA A 252 -9.27 -21.67 -15.33
CA ALA A 252 -8.28 -20.98 -16.16
C ALA A 252 -6.85 -21.51 -15.89
N ASP A 253 -6.66 -22.11 -14.73
CA ASP A 253 -5.50 -22.83 -14.22
C ASP A 253 -5.64 -24.33 -14.52
N GLY A 254 -4.63 -24.88 -15.21
CA GLY A 254 -4.64 -26.23 -15.77
C GLY A 254 -4.62 -27.37 -14.75
N GLU A 255 -5.71 -27.59 -14.03
CA GLU A 255 -5.98 -28.87 -13.38
C GLU A 255 -6.43 -29.91 -14.42
N ALA A 256 -5.68 -31.00 -14.52
CA ALA A 256 -5.82 -32.02 -15.54
C ALA A 256 -7.12 -32.83 -15.43
N ALA A 257 -7.80 -33.06 -16.57
CA ALA A 257 -8.74 -34.17 -16.74
C ALA A 257 -7.99 -35.52 -16.79
N PRO A 258 -8.60 -36.65 -16.40
CA PRO A 258 -7.88 -37.88 -16.09
C PRO A 258 -7.28 -38.56 -17.32
N ALA A 259 -6.16 -39.24 -17.08
CA ALA A 259 -5.25 -39.83 -18.05
C ALA A 259 -5.88 -40.89 -18.97
N VAL A 260 -5.49 -40.84 -20.24
CA VAL A 260 -5.44 -41.99 -21.15
C VAL A 260 -4.00 -42.58 -21.03
N PRO A 261 -3.83 -43.91 -20.89
CA PRO A 261 -2.56 -44.50 -20.49
C PRO A 261 -1.45 -44.39 -21.56
N PRO A 262 -0.17 -44.27 -21.15
CA PRO A 262 0.96 -44.16 -22.06
C PRO A 262 1.36 -45.53 -22.61
N ALA A 263 1.61 -45.61 -23.92
CA ALA A 263 2.26 -46.74 -24.54
C ALA A 263 3.79 -46.52 -24.55
N VAL A 264 4.49 -47.36 -23.76
CA VAL A 264 5.82 -47.98 -23.93
C VAL A 264 7.06 -47.07 -24.13
N PRO A 265 8.15 -47.28 -23.33
CA PRO A 265 9.34 -46.41 -23.31
C PRO A 265 10.35 -46.73 -24.43
N PRO A 266 11.24 -45.80 -24.81
CA PRO A 266 12.42 -46.13 -25.61
C PRO A 266 13.55 -46.65 -24.73
N ASP A 267 14.24 -47.66 -25.26
CA ASP A 267 15.37 -48.35 -24.66
C ASP A 267 16.52 -47.43 -24.23
N SER A 268 17.04 -47.75 -23.05
CA SER A 268 18.38 -47.40 -22.61
C SER A 268 19.44 -48.15 -23.43
N ALA A 269 20.24 -47.43 -24.22
CA ALA A 269 21.69 -47.63 -24.41
C ALA A 269 22.14 -47.08 -25.78
N ALA A 270 22.52 -45.80 -25.82
CA ALA A 270 23.59 -45.26 -26.68
C ALA A 270 23.62 -43.73 -26.56
N ASN A 271 24.36 -43.21 -25.59
CA ASN A 271 25.15 -41.97 -25.72
C ASN A 271 25.83 -41.66 -24.38
N GLN A 272 26.67 -42.59 -23.92
CA GLN A 272 27.85 -42.15 -23.18
C GLN A 272 28.83 -41.60 -24.22
N GLY A 273 29.22 -40.33 -24.07
CA GLY A 273 30.31 -39.73 -24.83
C GLY A 273 29.93 -38.60 -25.79
N ARG A 274 29.34 -37.51 -25.28
CA ARG A 274 29.67 -36.15 -25.76
C ARG A 274 29.63 -35.18 -24.60
N GLN A 275 30.80 -34.94 -23.99
CA GLN A 275 31.06 -33.69 -23.31
C GLN A 275 30.84 -32.57 -24.33
N ALA A 276 29.90 -31.67 -24.06
CA ALA A 276 29.79 -30.42 -24.79
C ALA A 276 31.02 -29.59 -24.45
N ALA A 277 31.96 -29.52 -25.39
CA ALA A 277 33.08 -28.59 -25.32
C ALA A 277 32.55 -27.14 -25.27
N PRO A 278 33.23 -26.22 -24.57
CA PRO A 278 32.87 -24.80 -24.60
C PRO A 278 32.88 -24.30 -26.05
N ALA A 279 31.88 -23.50 -26.40
CA ALA A 279 31.75 -22.93 -27.73
C ALA A 279 33.07 -22.22 -28.11
N ALA A 280 33.72 -22.70 -29.16
CA ALA A 280 34.91 -22.08 -29.70
C ALA A 280 34.61 -20.62 -30.09
N PRO A 281 35.57 -19.69 -29.87
CA PRO A 281 35.42 -18.32 -30.35
C PRO A 281 35.18 -18.34 -31.86
N VAL A 282 34.19 -17.57 -32.33
CA VAL A 282 33.93 -17.37 -33.75
C VAL A 282 35.24 -16.92 -34.40
N ALA A 283 35.86 -17.80 -35.19
CA ALA A 283 37.09 -17.48 -35.89
C ALA A 283 36.85 -16.31 -36.86
N PRO A 284 37.78 -15.36 -36.99
CA PRO A 284 37.69 -14.35 -38.03
C PRO A 284 37.83 -15.05 -39.38
N LEU A 285 36.76 -15.05 -40.18
CA LEU A 285 36.80 -15.55 -41.56
C LEU A 285 37.62 -14.57 -42.40
N ALA A 286 38.79 -15.00 -42.85
CA ALA A 286 39.62 -14.31 -43.85
C ALA A 286 39.35 -14.88 -45.27
N PRO A 287 39.81 -14.22 -46.36
CA PRO A 287 38.96 -13.40 -47.21
C PRO A 287 38.77 -14.02 -48.60
N GLY A 288 37.51 -14.12 -49.01
CA GLY A 288 37.13 -14.42 -50.38
C GLY A 288 35.66 -14.05 -50.57
N GLY A 289 35.39 -12.78 -50.88
CA GLY A 289 34.04 -12.29 -51.16
C GLY A 289 33.36 -11.45 -50.05
N THR A 290 34.08 -10.96 -49.04
CA THR A 290 33.49 -10.05 -48.03
C THR A 290 33.19 -8.70 -48.66
N ASN A 291 31.92 -8.30 -48.64
CA ASN A 291 31.49 -6.97 -49.04
C ASN A 291 31.78 -5.98 -47.91
N VAL A 292 32.56 -4.93 -48.20
CA VAL A 292 33.07 -3.98 -47.21
C VAL A 292 32.40 -2.63 -47.41
N TRP A 293 31.95 -2.03 -46.30
CA TRP A 293 31.50 -0.64 -46.31
C TRP A 293 32.69 0.28 -46.60
N THR A 294 32.58 1.07 -47.67
CA THR A 294 33.60 2.05 -48.06
C THR A 294 33.15 3.48 -47.71
N GLY A 295 31.84 3.75 -47.78
CA GLY A 295 31.22 5.02 -47.43
C GLY A 295 31.61 6.20 -48.35
N ARG A 296 30.61 6.93 -48.87
CA ARG A 296 30.83 8.19 -49.59
C ARG A 296 30.65 9.41 -48.68
N ALA A 297 31.47 10.44 -48.87
CA ALA A 297 31.33 11.69 -48.13
C ALA A 297 29.93 12.30 -48.36
N GLY A 298 29.22 12.61 -47.26
CA GLY A 298 27.87 13.19 -47.29
C GLY A 298 26.73 12.20 -47.52
N ASN A 299 27.00 10.90 -47.69
CA ASN A 299 25.97 9.87 -47.86
C ASN A 299 26.29 8.64 -47.00
N ALA A 300 25.44 8.37 -46.02
CA ALA A 300 25.61 7.28 -45.07
C ALA A 300 24.50 6.22 -45.15
N ARG A 301 23.76 6.14 -46.26
CA ARG A 301 22.64 5.20 -46.39
C ARG A 301 23.10 3.79 -46.76
N TRP A 302 22.55 2.79 -46.09
CA TRP A 302 22.84 1.37 -46.31
C TRP A 302 22.48 0.90 -47.73
N ASP A 303 21.38 1.40 -48.27
CA ASP A 303 20.78 1.01 -49.55
C ASP A 303 21.43 1.65 -50.78
N ASP A 304 22.49 2.45 -50.60
CA ASP A 304 23.23 3.03 -51.71
C ASP A 304 24.39 2.12 -52.14
N ASP A 305 24.31 1.64 -53.37
CA ASP A 305 25.31 0.79 -54.03
C ASP A 305 26.73 1.37 -53.98
N GLY A 306 26.84 2.70 -54.06
CA GLY A 306 28.11 3.42 -54.07
C GLY A 306 28.83 3.46 -52.72
N ASN A 307 28.19 2.99 -51.64
CA ASN A 307 28.79 2.89 -50.30
C ASN A 307 29.45 1.52 -50.02
N TRP A 308 29.37 0.58 -50.97
CA TRP A 308 29.84 -0.80 -50.80
C TRP A 308 30.89 -1.19 -51.83
N SER A 309 31.84 -2.04 -51.44
CA SER A 309 32.89 -2.53 -52.34
C SER A 309 32.38 -3.47 -53.43
N ALA A 310 31.22 -4.09 -53.22
CA ALA A 310 30.62 -5.07 -54.13
C ALA A 310 29.09 -4.88 -54.25
N GLY A 311 28.66 -3.61 -54.26
CA GLY A 311 27.26 -3.20 -54.33
C GLY A 311 26.44 -3.47 -53.07
N VAL A 312 25.16 -3.12 -53.04
CA VAL A 312 24.31 -3.30 -51.85
C VAL A 312 24.30 -4.78 -51.41
N PRO A 313 24.55 -5.12 -50.13
CA PRO A 313 24.64 -6.50 -49.67
C PRO A 313 23.37 -7.31 -49.95
N ALA A 314 23.55 -8.44 -50.64
CA ALA A 314 22.50 -9.40 -50.94
C ALA A 314 22.47 -10.55 -49.91
N ALA A 315 21.43 -11.39 -49.98
CA ALA A 315 21.29 -12.55 -49.10
C ALA A 315 22.52 -13.47 -49.17
N ASP A 316 22.86 -14.11 -48.05
CA ASP A 316 23.95 -15.08 -47.91
C ASP A 316 25.38 -14.54 -48.15
N GLN A 317 25.55 -13.21 -48.22
CA GLN A 317 26.87 -12.57 -48.30
C GLN A 317 27.51 -12.32 -46.92
N CYS A 318 28.84 -12.27 -46.89
CA CYS A 318 29.61 -11.79 -45.74
C CYS A 318 29.82 -10.29 -45.83
N VAL A 319 29.50 -9.55 -44.77
CA VAL A 319 29.58 -8.09 -44.72
C VAL A 319 30.48 -7.64 -43.56
N ALA A 320 31.35 -6.67 -43.83
CA ALA A 320 32.19 -6.04 -42.81
C ALA A 320 32.14 -4.51 -42.87
N ILE A 321 31.93 -3.88 -41.72
CA ILE A 321 31.93 -2.43 -41.56
C ILE A 321 33.14 -2.06 -40.71
N ARG A 322 34.13 -1.42 -41.33
CA ARG A 322 35.41 -1.08 -40.70
C ARG A 322 35.69 0.42 -40.65
N THR A 323 35.00 1.18 -41.48
CA THR A 323 35.09 2.64 -41.57
C THR A 323 33.69 3.17 -41.81
N GLY A 324 33.43 4.44 -41.50
CA GLY A 324 32.13 5.06 -41.74
C GLY A 324 31.74 6.06 -40.65
N ALA A 325 31.09 7.15 -41.07
CA ALA A 325 30.26 7.96 -40.16
C ALA A 325 28.98 7.19 -39.81
N VAL A 326 28.06 7.77 -39.02
CA VAL A 326 26.80 7.11 -38.62
C VAL A 326 26.03 6.53 -39.82
N ILE A 327 26.08 5.20 -39.99
CA ILE A 327 25.48 4.45 -41.11
C ILE A 327 23.98 4.28 -40.85
N ARG A 328 23.12 4.66 -41.79
CA ARG A 328 21.66 4.60 -41.64
C ARG A 328 21.07 3.40 -42.35
N VAL A 329 20.33 2.57 -41.60
CA VAL A 329 19.58 1.41 -42.09
C VAL A 329 18.09 1.73 -41.98
N THR A 330 17.46 2.10 -43.09
CA THR A 330 16.05 2.51 -43.15
C THR A 330 15.09 1.35 -43.41
N ASP A 331 15.58 0.26 -43.99
CA ASP A 331 14.81 -0.97 -44.27
C ASP A 331 15.52 -2.19 -43.71
N ALA A 332 14.82 -3.32 -43.61
CA ALA A 332 15.44 -4.57 -43.18
C ALA A 332 16.53 -5.01 -44.17
N THR A 333 17.70 -5.36 -43.64
CA THR A 333 18.78 -5.90 -44.47
C THR A 333 18.35 -7.25 -45.07
N ALA A 334 18.94 -7.60 -46.22
CA ALA A 334 18.87 -8.98 -46.69
C ALA A 334 19.37 -9.95 -45.60
N PRO A 335 18.91 -11.21 -45.56
CA PRO A 335 19.43 -12.19 -44.61
C PRO A 335 20.87 -12.56 -44.97
N LEU A 336 21.83 -11.90 -44.33
CA LEU A 336 23.26 -12.05 -44.59
C LEU A 336 23.79 -13.36 -44.00
N ARG A 337 24.91 -13.86 -44.52
CA ARG A 337 25.64 -14.97 -43.90
C ARG A 337 26.36 -14.49 -42.65
N SER A 338 27.08 -13.37 -42.76
CA SER A 338 27.70 -12.75 -41.59
C SER A 338 27.70 -11.24 -41.71
N LEU A 339 27.60 -10.56 -40.56
CA LEU A 339 27.80 -9.12 -40.46
C LEU A 339 28.73 -8.81 -39.28
N GLU A 340 29.83 -8.13 -39.57
CA GLU A 340 30.78 -7.64 -38.58
C GLU A 340 30.74 -6.11 -38.51
N LEU A 341 30.32 -5.56 -37.37
CA LEU A 341 30.45 -4.13 -37.06
C LEU A 341 31.74 -3.93 -36.25
N GLY A 342 32.74 -3.32 -36.87
CA GLY A 342 34.03 -3.00 -36.23
C GLY A 342 33.89 -2.03 -35.06
N ALA A 343 34.93 -1.99 -34.22
CA ALA A 343 35.01 -1.01 -33.13
C ALA A 343 34.95 0.43 -33.69
N ASP A 344 34.44 1.35 -32.88
CA ASP A 344 34.26 2.78 -33.20
C ASP A 344 33.27 3.10 -34.34
N GLN A 345 32.66 2.09 -34.96
CA GLN A 345 31.63 2.29 -35.99
C GLN A 345 30.25 2.46 -35.36
N THR A 346 29.39 3.30 -35.96
CA THR A 346 28.02 3.50 -35.49
C THR A 346 27.01 3.20 -36.59
N LEU A 347 26.02 2.37 -36.29
CA LEU A 347 24.90 2.05 -37.17
C LEU A 347 23.58 2.51 -36.52
N ALA A 348 22.80 3.32 -37.24
CA ALA A 348 21.48 3.80 -36.84
C ALA A 348 20.37 3.05 -37.61
N VAL A 349 19.54 2.31 -36.89
CA VAL A 349 18.34 1.65 -37.41
C VAL A 349 17.18 2.64 -37.38
N GLU A 350 16.63 2.97 -38.54
CA GLU A 350 15.57 3.95 -38.72
C GLU A 350 14.30 3.27 -39.22
N GLY A 351 13.41 2.95 -38.28
CA GLY A 351 12.08 2.43 -38.57
C GLY A 351 11.70 1.34 -37.59
N TRP A 352 10.41 1.10 -37.40
CA TRP A 352 9.94 0.09 -36.44
C TRP A 352 10.23 -1.34 -36.92
N ASN A 353 10.17 -1.56 -38.24
CA ASN A 353 10.34 -2.86 -38.86
C ASN A 353 11.71 -3.05 -39.52
N SER A 354 12.57 -2.05 -39.47
CA SER A 354 13.93 -2.10 -40.02
C SER A 354 14.79 -2.99 -39.11
N ALA A 355 15.45 -3.99 -39.69
CA ALA A 355 16.12 -5.06 -38.96
C ALA A 355 17.52 -5.33 -39.52
N LEU A 356 18.48 -5.63 -38.64
CA LEU A 356 19.76 -6.22 -39.00
C LEU A 356 19.62 -7.75 -39.00
N ARG A 357 19.77 -8.37 -40.17
CA ARG A 357 19.57 -9.80 -40.39
C ARG A 357 20.87 -10.48 -40.83
N ALA A 358 21.39 -11.39 -40.00
CA ALA A 358 22.56 -12.20 -40.35
C ALA A 358 22.58 -13.54 -39.61
N GLU A 359 23.04 -14.63 -40.23
CA GLU A 359 23.22 -15.91 -39.52
C GLU A 359 24.23 -15.75 -38.35
N ALA A 360 25.39 -15.15 -38.62
CA ALA A 360 26.39 -14.81 -37.62
C ALA A 360 26.58 -13.28 -37.53
N LEU A 361 26.32 -12.69 -36.36
CA LEU A 361 26.44 -11.25 -36.15
C LEU A 361 27.45 -10.96 -35.04
N ARG A 362 28.49 -10.16 -35.33
CA ARG A 362 29.45 -9.68 -34.34
C ARG A 362 29.41 -8.15 -34.29
N ILE A 363 29.05 -7.62 -33.12
CA ILE A 363 28.92 -6.18 -32.87
C ILE A 363 30.02 -5.75 -31.91
N ALA A 364 31.04 -5.06 -32.42
CA ALA A 364 32.09 -4.43 -31.61
C ALA A 364 31.94 -2.90 -31.55
N GLY A 365 31.15 -2.30 -32.45
CA GLY A 365 30.78 -0.88 -32.46
C GLY A 365 29.43 -0.59 -31.79
N THR A 366 28.82 0.55 -32.12
CA THR A 366 27.53 1.01 -31.57
C THR A 366 26.39 0.81 -32.56
N VAL A 367 25.29 0.18 -32.13
CA VAL A 367 24.01 0.19 -32.85
C VAL A 367 23.03 1.06 -32.07
N THR A 368 22.37 1.99 -32.75
CA THR A 368 21.44 2.98 -32.20
C THR A 368 20.17 3.05 -33.06
N HIS A 369 19.15 3.77 -32.60
CA HIS A 369 18.04 4.20 -33.46
C HIS A 369 17.80 5.72 -33.37
N ALA A 370 16.94 6.28 -34.22
CA ALA A 370 16.51 7.68 -34.13
C ALA A 370 15.48 7.90 -33.00
N ALA A 371 15.32 9.13 -32.50
CA ALA A 371 14.37 9.43 -31.43
C ALA A 371 12.90 9.18 -31.84
N ASN A 372 12.08 8.66 -30.92
CA ASN A 372 10.66 8.39 -31.17
C ASN A 372 9.82 9.67 -31.08
N ASP A 373 9.91 10.48 -32.13
CA ASP A 373 9.23 11.77 -32.26
C ASP A 373 7.80 11.60 -32.79
N VAL A 374 6.77 11.84 -31.97
CA VAL A 374 5.37 11.88 -32.45
C VAL A 374 5.09 13.21 -33.17
N ALA A 375 4.48 13.15 -34.37
CA ALA A 375 4.24 14.31 -35.23
C ALA A 375 2.97 15.11 -34.90
N SER A 376 2.16 14.66 -33.95
CA SER A 376 0.98 15.38 -33.45
C SER A 376 0.95 15.36 -31.93
N ASP A 377 0.50 16.46 -31.33
CA ASP A 377 0.19 16.56 -29.90
C ASP A 377 -1.10 15.80 -29.52
N ASP A 378 -1.61 14.96 -30.43
CA ASP A 378 -2.74 14.06 -30.18
C ASP A 378 -2.28 12.89 -29.32
N TRP A 379 -2.59 13.00 -28.03
CA TRP A 379 -2.37 12.02 -26.97
C TRP A 379 -2.99 10.63 -27.20
N ILE A 380 -3.66 10.40 -28.34
CA ILE A 380 -4.42 9.18 -28.66
C ILE A 380 -3.63 8.21 -29.58
N THR A 381 -2.58 8.64 -30.28
CA THR A 381 -1.79 7.77 -31.19
C THR A 381 -0.29 7.93 -30.99
N TRP A 382 0.20 7.68 -29.77
CA TRP A 382 1.64 7.64 -29.48
C TRP A 382 2.31 6.38 -30.06
N GLU A 383 2.23 6.20 -31.38
CA GLU A 383 2.84 5.10 -32.10
C GLU A 383 4.36 5.27 -32.15
N PRO A 384 5.12 4.27 -31.69
CA PRO A 384 6.57 4.34 -31.76
C PRO A 384 7.05 4.11 -33.19
N ARG A 385 8.07 4.88 -33.60
CA ARG A 385 8.59 4.97 -34.98
C ARG A 385 9.87 4.18 -35.20
N HIS A 386 10.68 4.00 -34.17
CA HIS A 386 12.02 3.44 -34.30
C HIS A 386 12.35 2.51 -33.14
N ARG A 387 12.99 1.39 -33.47
CA ARG A 387 13.60 0.45 -32.50
C ARG A 387 14.88 -0.15 -33.09
N ILE A 388 15.71 -0.73 -32.23
CA ILE A 388 16.78 -1.64 -32.68
C ILE A 388 16.17 -3.03 -32.80
N LEU A 389 16.11 -3.60 -34.01
CA LEU A 389 15.72 -4.99 -34.24
C LEU A 389 16.90 -5.76 -34.86
N ILE A 390 17.30 -6.85 -34.20
CA ILE A 390 18.37 -7.74 -34.64
C ILE A 390 17.83 -9.17 -34.73
N GLU A 391 18.07 -9.84 -35.86
CA GLU A 391 17.64 -11.22 -36.10
C GLU A 391 18.82 -12.05 -36.64
N GLY A 392 19.09 -13.20 -36.01
CA GLY A 392 20.20 -14.07 -36.41
C GLY A 392 20.25 -15.41 -35.70
N SER A 393 21.25 -16.23 -36.00
CA SER A 393 21.45 -17.53 -35.33
C SER A 393 22.39 -17.39 -34.14
N ASN A 394 23.60 -16.88 -34.37
CA ASN A 394 24.59 -16.63 -33.32
C ASN A 394 24.95 -15.15 -33.30
N ILE A 395 24.63 -14.48 -32.20
CA ILE A 395 24.82 -13.05 -32.03
C ILE A 395 25.82 -12.83 -30.90
N VAL A 396 26.88 -12.07 -31.18
CA VAL A 396 27.91 -11.71 -30.21
C VAL A 396 27.98 -10.19 -30.12
N LEU A 397 27.59 -9.66 -28.95
CA LEU A 397 27.90 -8.29 -28.56
C LEU A 397 29.24 -8.31 -27.83
N ALA A 398 30.32 -7.93 -28.53
CA ALA A 398 31.67 -7.95 -27.98
C ALA A 398 31.83 -6.94 -26.83
N ALA A 399 32.92 -7.03 -26.06
CA ALA A 399 33.15 -6.18 -24.88
C ALA A 399 33.10 -4.66 -25.15
N THR A 400 33.49 -4.21 -26.35
CA THR A 400 33.38 -2.79 -26.78
C THR A 400 32.05 -2.47 -27.45
N GLY A 401 31.27 -3.49 -27.80
CA GLY A 401 30.01 -3.37 -28.51
C GLY A 401 28.92 -2.77 -27.65
N ARG A 402 28.10 -1.91 -28.26
CA ARG A 402 27.01 -1.22 -27.58
C ARG A 402 25.73 -1.24 -28.40
N LEU A 403 24.62 -1.66 -27.79
CA LEU A 403 23.28 -1.35 -28.29
C LEU A 403 22.75 -0.18 -27.46
N ASP A 404 22.66 1.00 -28.06
CA ASP A 404 22.36 2.25 -27.37
C ASP A 404 21.01 2.83 -27.83
N ALA A 405 20.03 2.74 -26.95
CA ALA A 405 18.72 3.33 -27.07
C ALA A 405 18.46 4.37 -25.95
N ASP A 406 19.50 4.88 -25.28
CA ASP A 406 19.32 5.87 -24.20
C ASP A 406 18.66 7.14 -24.75
N GLY A 407 17.69 7.69 -24.03
CA GLY A 407 16.98 8.94 -24.40
C GLY A 407 16.19 8.91 -25.71
N ARG A 408 16.04 7.75 -26.34
CA ARG A 408 15.40 7.61 -27.66
C ARG A 408 13.95 7.13 -27.62
N GLY A 409 13.35 7.12 -26.44
CA GLY A 409 11.94 6.86 -26.24
C GLY A 409 11.08 8.06 -26.59
N TYR A 410 9.91 8.17 -25.96
CA TYR A 410 9.03 9.32 -26.13
C TYR A 410 9.70 10.58 -25.57
N ARG A 411 9.45 11.73 -26.21
CA ARG A 411 9.99 13.03 -25.77
C ARG A 411 9.31 13.50 -24.47
N ARG A 412 9.84 14.59 -23.91
CA ARG A 412 9.25 15.27 -22.75
C ARG A 412 7.73 15.47 -22.91
N GLY A 413 6.97 15.14 -21.88
CA GLY A 413 5.53 15.32 -21.82
C GLY A 413 4.71 14.39 -22.72
N GLN A 414 5.36 13.37 -23.30
CA GLN A 414 4.77 12.42 -24.24
C GLN A 414 5.00 10.98 -23.76
N GLY A 415 4.11 10.08 -24.16
CA GLY A 415 4.17 8.65 -23.86
C GLY A 415 3.17 8.23 -22.76
N PRO A 416 2.70 6.97 -22.76
CA PRO A 416 1.60 6.50 -21.89
C PRO A 416 1.83 6.70 -20.39
N GLY A 417 3.09 6.69 -19.97
CA GLY A 417 3.51 6.94 -18.59
C GLY A 417 4.01 8.37 -18.37
N SER A 418 3.77 9.31 -19.29
CA SER A 418 4.00 10.73 -19.01
C SER A 418 3.00 11.21 -17.96
N PRO A 419 3.42 11.92 -16.91
CA PRO A 419 2.48 12.45 -15.93
C PRO A 419 1.60 13.53 -16.56
N VAL A 420 0.34 13.58 -16.12
CA VAL A 420 -0.62 14.63 -16.51
C VAL A 420 -0.23 16.01 -15.97
N ASN A 421 0.61 16.04 -14.92
CA ASN A 421 1.08 17.25 -14.26
C ASN A 421 2.55 17.55 -14.58
N LEU A 422 2.93 18.82 -14.45
CA LEU A 422 4.14 19.37 -15.05
C LEU A 422 5.48 18.86 -14.47
N ARG A 423 5.49 18.18 -13.31
CA ARG A 423 6.70 17.97 -12.46
C ARG A 423 6.94 16.53 -11.99
N GLY A 424 5.99 15.63 -12.21
CA GLY A 424 6.16 14.20 -11.89
C GLY A 424 7.16 13.54 -12.84
N GLY A 425 7.86 12.52 -12.35
CA GLY A 425 8.68 11.65 -13.21
C GLY A 425 7.83 10.75 -14.08
N ALA A 426 8.37 10.28 -15.20
CA ALA A 426 7.64 9.37 -16.09
C ALA A 426 7.60 7.94 -15.54
N GLY A 427 6.48 7.25 -15.74
CA GLY A 427 6.33 5.81 -15.48
C GLY A 427 6.60 4.97 -16.72
N HIS A 428 6.90 3.68 -16.53
CA HIS A 428 6.89 2.64 -17.57
C HIS A 428 6.69 1.26 -16.95
N ALA A 429 7.75 0.63 -16.42
CA ALA A 429 7.59 -0.66 -15.74
C ALA A 429 6.94 -0.53 -14.36
N GLY A 430 7.24 0.57 -13.67
CA GLY A 430 6.57 1.02 -12.45
C GLY A 430 6.15 2.48 -12.56
N THR A 431 5.61 3.03 -11.47
CA THR A 431 5.23 4.44 -11.37
C THR A 431 6.44 5.36 -11.29
N GLY A 432 6.35 6.50 -11.97
CA GLY A 432 7.36 7.56 -11.86
C GLY A 432 7.36 8.18 -10.47
N GLY A 433 8.50 8.72 -10.04
CA GLY A 433 8.61 9.39 -8.76
C GLY A 433 7.81 10.69 -8.73
N ASN A 434 7.27 11.04 -7.56
CA ASN A 434 6.51 12.29 -7.39
C ASN A 434 7.44 13.51 -7.41
N GLY A 435 6.96 14.64 -7.96
CA GLY A 435 7.70 15.91 -7.99
C GLY A 435 6.89 17.06 -7.38
N TYR A 436 7.42 17.69 -6.32
CA TYR A 436 6.76 18.79 -5.58
C TYR A 436 5.29 18.53 -5.21
N GLY A 437 4.97 17.33 -4.68
CA GLY A 437 3.61 16.95 -4.31
C GLY A 437 2.71 16.52 -5.48
N MET A 438 3.22 16.51 -6.71
CA MET A 438 2.51 16.00 -7.89
C MET A 438 2.87 14.53 -8.14
N PRO A 439 1.88 13.66 -8.43
CA PRO A 439 2.13 12.25 -8.70
C PRO A 439 2.96 12.05 -9.97
N GLY A 440 3.84 11.06 -9.98
CA GLY A 440 4.49 10.60 -11.20
C GLY A 440 3.54 9.88 -12.14
N GLY A 441 4.03 9.57 -13.34
CA GLY A 441 3.25 8.91 -14.37
C GLY A 441 3.03 7.40 -14.10
N PRO A 442 1.96 6.81 -14.63
CA PRO A 442 1.61 5.42 -14.39
C PRO A 442 2.53 4.43 -15.10
N ALA A 443 2.58 3.20 -14.60
CA ALA A 443 3.16 2.07 -15.33
C ALA A 443 2.29 1.67 -16.53
N TYR A 444 2.90 1.13 -17.59
CA TYR A 444 2.22 0.64 -18.79
C TYR A 444 3.07 -0.41 -19.53
N GLY A 445 2.49 -1.06 -20.54
CA GLY A 445 3.17 -2.08 -21.34
C GLY A 445 3.13 -3.48 -20.73
N ASP A 446 3.47 -4.47 -21.54
CA ASP A 446 3.47 -5.89 -21.16
C ASP A 446 4.88 -6.30 -20.67
N PRO A 447 5.05 -6.76 -19.42
CA PRO A 447 6.35 -7.22 -18.91
C PRO A 447 6.89 -8.46 -19.63
N ALA A 448 6.04 -9.36 -20.12
CA ALA A 448 6.45 -10.57 -20.82
C ALA A 448 6.78 -10.29 -22.30
N ARG A 449 6.27 -9.18 -22.86
CA ARG A 449 6.50 -8.76 -24.25
C ARG A 449 6.74 -7.25 -24.34
N PRO A 450 7.88 -6.77 -23.81
CA PRO A 450 8.15 -5.35 -23.75
C PRO A 450 8.58 -4.85 -25.13
N GLU A 451 7.65 -4.25 -25.85
CA GLU A 451 7.92 -3.62 -27.15
C GLU A 451 7.89 -2.09 -27.09
N GLN A 452 7.23 -1.49 -26.09
CA GLN A 452 7.00 -0.05 -26.06
C GLN A 452 8.21 0.72 -25.53
N PRO A 453 8.60 1.86 -26.13
CA PRO A 453 9.63 2.71 -25.56
C PRO A 453 9.15 3.39 -24.27
N GLY A 454 10.09 3.87 -23.47
CA GLY A 454 9.84 4.63 -22.25
C GLY A 454 9.27 6.02 -22.54
N SER A 455 8.44 6.52 -21.61
CA SER A 455 7.81 7.83 -21.62
C SER A 455 8.74 8.95 -21.15
N GLY A 456 8.53 10.17 -21.65
CA GLY A 456 9.29 11.35 -21.21
C GLY A 456 8.69 12.01 -19.95
N GLY A 457 9.55 12.68 -19.18
CA GLY A 457 9.16 13.39 -17.94
C GLY A 457 8.22 14.58 -18.20
N GLY A 458 7.66 15.17 -17.13
CA GLY A 458 6.66 16.25 -17.18
C GLY A 458 6.91 17.42 -18.16
N ARG A 459 5.84 18.12 -18.54
CA ARG A 459 5.80 19.11 -19.65
C ARG A 459 6.51 20.45 -19.40
N ASP A 460 6.97 20.77 -18.18
CA ASP A 460 7.68 22.04 -17.86
C ASP A 460 9.04 22.16 -18.58
N THR A 461 9.64 23.36 -18.57
CA THR A 461 11.02 23.61 -19.02
C THR A 461 11.98 22.73 -18.22
N GLY A 462 12.41 21.59 -18.77
CA GLY A 462 13.38 20.70 -18.13
C GLY A 462 13.02 19.21 -18.11
N GLY A 463 11.81 18.81 -18.54
CA GLY A 463 11.49 17.39 -18.72
C GLY A 463 12.33 16.74 -19.82
N THR A 464 12.63 15.45 -19.66
CA THR A 464 13.56 14.72 -20.53
C THR A 464 12.92 13.51 -21.22
N ALA A 465 13.61 12.92 -22.21
CA ALA A 465 13.08 11.80 -22.97
C ALA A 465 13.21 10.46 -22.22
N GLY A 466 12.30 9.53 -22.51
CA GLY A 466 12.40 8.16 -22.03
C GLY A 466 13.43 7.33 -22.81
N GLY A 467 13.71 6.12 -22.35
CA GLY A 467 14.56 5.16 -23.07
C GLY A 467 13.87 4.53 -24.28
N GLY A 468 14.64 4.12 -25.29
CA GLY A 468 14.11 3.53 -26.52
C GLY A 468 13.77 2.04 -26.42
N ALA A 469 13.62 1.36 -27.56
CA ALA A 469 13.21 -0.04 -27.63
C ALA A 469 14.24 -0.90 -28.37
N ILE A 470 14.58 -2.05 -27.81
CA ILE A 470 15.56 -3.01 -28.34
C ILE A 470 14.94 -4.41 -28.37
N ARG A 471 14.98 -5.06 -29.54
CA ARG A 471 14.55 -6.44 -29.76
C ARG A 471 15.68 -7.26 -30.39
N ILE A 472 16.04 -8.37 -29.76
CA ILE A 472 16.96 -9.37 -30.33
C ILE A 472 16.26 -10.71 -30.45
N ARG A 473 16.34 -11.32 -31.63
CA ARG A 473 15.86 -12.68 -31.91
C ARG A 473 17.04 -13.53 -32.39
N ALA A 474 17.66 -14.26 -31.47
CA ALA A 474 18.65 -15.28 -31.76
C ALA A 474 17.96 -16.65 -31.85
N SER A 475 18.14 -17.40 -32.94
CA SER A 475 17.68 -18.80 -33.02
C SER A 475 18.62 -19.78 -32.32
N GLY A 476 19.85 -19.36 -32.03
CA GLY A 476 20.90 -20.10 -31.31
C GLY A 476 21.41 -19.35 -30.08
N THR A 477 22.70 -19.02 -30.04
CA THR A 477 23.34 -18.39 -28.87
C THR A 477 23.39 -16.87 -28.98
N LEU A 478 22.99 -16.16 -27.91
CA LEU A 478 23.23 -14.73 -27.74
C LEU A 478 24.31 -14.53 -26.66
N THR A 479 25.48 -14.04 -27.07
CA THR A 479 26.60 -13.73 -26.15
C THR A 479 26.70 -12.22 -25.91
N ILE A 480 26.62 -11.81 -24.65
CA ILE A 480 26.63 -10.40 -24.23
C ILE A 480 27.85 -10.14 -23.36
N ASP A 481 28.93 -9.65 -23.98
CA ASP A 481 30.12 -9.15 -23.28
C ASP A 481 30.16 -7.62 -23.20
N GLY A 482 29.42 -6.95 -24.10
CA GLY A 482 29.27 -5.50 -24.15
C GLY A 482 28.02 -4.99 -23.43
N CYS A 483 27.54 -3.81 -23.82
CA CYS A 483 26.45 -3.13 -23.11
C CYS A 483 25.18 -2.95 -23.96
N ILE A 484 24.03 -3.30 -23.40
CA ILE A 484 22.69 -3.01 -23.95
C ILE A 484 22.04 -1.96 -23.05
N ARG A 485 21.67 -0.81 -23.60
CA ARG A 485 21.11 0.29 -22.82
C ARG A 485 19.88 0.88 -23.47
N ALA A 486 18.83 1.06 -22.69
CA ALA A 486 17.65 1.83 -23.05
C ALA A 486 17.20 2.63 -21.82
N CYS A 487 18.10 3.41 -21.22
CA CYS A 487 17.84 4.15 -20.00
C CYS A 487 17.23 5.54 -20.34
N GLY A 488 16.38 6.07 -19.46
CA GLY A 488 15.79 7.41 -19.58
C GLY A 488 16.81 8.51 -19.26
N GLU A 489 16.55 9.72 -19.78
CA GLU A 489 17.45 10.86 -19.60
C GLU A 489 17.28 11.54 -18.24
N ASP A 490 18.39 11.98 -17.65
CA ASP A 490 18.39 12.77 -16.42
C ASP A 490 18.02 14.23 -16.71
N ALA A 491 17.17 14.84 -15.89
CA ALA A 491 16.84 16.25 -15.97
C ALA A 491 18.00 17.15 -15.49
N HIS A 492 18.13 18.32 -16.12
CA HIS A 492 19.21 19.28 -15.85
C HIS A 492 18.72 20.71 -15.54
N ALA A 493 17.41 20.93 -15.51
CA ALA A 493 16.81 22.23 -15.22
C ALA A 493 15.88 22.15 -14.02
N ASP A 494 15.67 23.27 -13.33
CA ASP A 494 14.76 23.34 -12.20
C ASP A 494 13.36 22.82 -12.56
N PHE A 495 12.79 22.00 -11.68
CA PHE A 495 11.52 21.29 -11.89
C PHE A 495 11.51 20.25 -13.01
N GLY A 496 12.67 20.02 -13.66
CA GLY A 496 12.82 19.01 -14.69
C GLY A 496 12.61 17.60 -14.14
N ALA A 497 11.72 16.86 -14.78
CA ALA A 497 11.39 15.50 -14.43
C ALA A 497 12.13 14.50 -15.32
N GLY A 498 12.60 13.41 -14.73
CA GLY A 498 13.33 12.36 -15.43
C GLY A 498 12.41 11.51 -16.32
N GLY A 499 12.92 11.13 -17.51
CA GLY A 499 12.28 10.18 -18.40
C GLY A 499 12.38 8.75 -17.86
N SER A 500 11.44 7.89 -18.23
CA SER A 500 11.41 6.50 -17.79
C SER A 500 12.34 5.61 -18.62
N GLY A 501 12.76 4.48 -18.07
CA GLY A 501 13.50 3.47 -18.82
C GLY A 501 12.69 2.87 -19.97
N GLY A 502 13.37 2.36 -20.99
CA GLY A 502 12.80 1.79 -22.21
C GLY A 502 12.50 0.30 -22.12
N SER A 503 12.48 -0.38 -23.28
CA SER A 503 12.20 -1.81 -23.39
C SER A 503 13.37 -2.58 -24.01
N VAL A 504 13.73 -3.71 -23.39
CA VAL A 504 14.71 -4.66 -23.95
C VAL A 504 14.09 -6.06 -23.95
N TRP A 505 13.91 -6.65 -25.13
CA TRP A 505 13.36 -8.00 -25.27
C TRP A 505 14.33 -8.92 -26.02
N LEU A 506 14.84 -9.93 -25.33
CA LEU A 506 15.81 -10.88 -25.87
C LEU A 506 15.17 -12.26 -25.98
N SER A 507 15.29 -12.91 -27.14
CA SER A 507 14.97 -14.32 -27.31
C SER A 507 16.18 -15.05 -27.88
N ALA A 508 16.59 -16.14 -27.24
CA ALA A 508 17.71 -17.00 -27.64
C ALA A 508 17.43 -18.46 -27.26
N GLN A 509 18.19 -19.43 -27.75
CA GLN A 509 18.22 -20.75 -27.09
C GLN A 509 19.06 -20.69 -25.81
N VAL A 510 20.19 -19.99 -25.87
CA VAL A 510 21.13 -19.82 -24.75
C VAL A 510 21.59 -18.36 -24.68
N LEU A 511 21.52 -17.78 -23.48
CA LEU A 511 22.06 -16.48 -23.14
C LEU A 511 23.41 -16.65 -22.42
N ALA A 512 24.49 -16.33 -23.12
CA ALA A 512 25.86 -16.37 -22.63
C ALA A 512 26.40 -14.94 -22.45
N GLY A 513 27.53 -14.81 -21.74
CA GLY A 513 28.22 -13.52 -21.62
C GLY A 513 29.27 -13.52 -20.54
N SER A 514 29.80 -12.36 -20.23
CA SER A 514 30.74 -12.13 -19.14
C SER A 514 30.13 -11.27 -18.04
N SER A 515 30.78 -11.23 -16.87
CA SER A 515 30.42 -10.31 -15.79
C SER A 515 30.53 -8.82 -16.17
N ASN A 516 31.24 -8.53 -17.26
CA ASN A 516 31.38 -7.19 -17.82
C ASN A 516 30.22 -6.83 -18.78
N GLY A 517 29.42 -7.80 -19.19
CA GLY A 517 28.21 -7.57 -19.97
C GLY A 517 27.10 -6.97 -19.10
N TRP A 518 26.48 -5.88 -19.56
CA TRP A 518 25.43 -5.19 -18.80
C TRP A 518 24.21 -4.84 -19.66
N ILE A 519 23.02 -5.05 -19.08
CA ILE A 519 21.74 -4.60 -19.62
C ILE A 519 21.15 -3.55 -18.67
N CYS A 520 20.97 -2.31 -19.14
CA CYS A 520 20.40 -1.19 -18.37
C CYS A 520 19.11 -0.67 -19.00
N VAL A 521 18.06 -0.56 -18.19
CA VAL A 521 16.83 0.15 -18.52
C VAL A 521 16.43 1.10 -17.39
N ASN A 522 17.38 1.83 -16.81
CA ASN A 522 17.08 2.75 -15.70
C ASN A 522 16.18 3.91 -16.15
N GLY A 523 15.40 4.46 -15.22
CA GLY A 523 14.83 5.80 -15.40
C GLY A 523 15.90 6.89 -15.25
N GLY A 524 15.51 8.12 -15.54
CA GLY A 524 16.32 9.32 -15.39
C GLY A 524 16.08 10.01 -14.04
N ARG A 525 17.07 10.74 -13.53
CA ARG A 525 16.94 11.54 -12.31
C ARG A 525 16.12 12.79 -12.56
N GLY A 526 15.29 13.17 -11.59
CA GLY A 526 14.65 14.49 -11.55
C GLY A 526 15.61 15.55 -11.00
N HIS A 527 15.37 16.82 -11.31
CA HIS A 527 16.21 17.95 -10.90
C HIS A 527 15.45 18.99 -10.06
N SER A 528 16.13 19.55 -9.06
CA SER A 528 15.63 20.37 -7.95
C SER A 528 14.38 19.86 -7.23
N ARG A 529 13.21 19.94 -7.87
CA ARG A 529 11.89 19.57 -7.33
C ARG A 529 11.10 18.63 -8.26
N GLY A 530 11.73 18.20 -9.37
CA GLY A 530 11.13 17.26 -10.31
C GLY A 530 11.27 15.80 -9.86
N GLY A 531 10.28 14.99 -10.19
CA GLY A 531 10.29 13.55 -9.92
C GLY A 531 11.24 12.79 -10.83
N GLY A 532 11.85 11.72 -10.33
CA GLY A 532 12.67 10.81 -11.14
C GLY A 532 11.83 9.81 -11.93
N GLY A 533 12.33 9.36 -13.07
CA GLY A 533 11.66 8.38 -13.92
C GLY A 533 11.77 6.96 -13.38
N ALA A 534 10.73 6.16 -13.63
CA ALA A 534 10.69 4.74 -13.30
C ALA A 534 11.67 3.92 -14.17
N GLY A 535 12.03 2.73 -13.69
CA GLY A 535 12.74 1.74 -14.49
C GLY A 535 11.93 1.26 -15.70
N GLY A 536 12.62 0.66 -16.67
CA GLY A 536 12.06 0.08 -17.88
C GLY A 536 11.82 -1.42 -17.77
N ARG A 537 11.50 -2.06 -18.90
CA ARG A 537 11.13 -3.48 -18.97
C ARG A 537 12.19 -4.30 -19.68
N ILE A 538 12.56 -5.44 -19.10
CA ILE A 538 13.43 -6.45 -19.70
C ILE A 538 12.65 -7.77 -19.78
N ALA A 539 12.71 -8.46 -20.90
CA ALA A 539 12.19 -9.83 -21.02
C ALA A 539 13.21 -10.76 -21.67
N LEU A 540 13.33 -11.96 -21.12
CA LEU A 540 14.23 -13.01 -21.59
C LEU A 540 13.46 -14.29 -21.91
N ASP A 541 13.43 -14.66 -23.19
CA ASP A 541 12.99 -15.98 -23.64
C ASP A 541 14.21 -16.86 -23.92
N TYR A 542 14.31 -17.98 -23.22
CA TYR A 542 15.39 -18.95 -23.39
C TYR A 542 14.93 -20.39 -23.18
N ASP A 543 15.71 -21.35 -23.66
CA ASP A 543 15.48 -22.76 -23.36
C ASP A 543 16.06 -23.08 -21.98
N SER A 544 15.19 -23.31 -21.00
CA SER A 544 15.53 -23.56 -19.60
C SER A 544 16.55 -24.69 -19.41
N VAL A 545 16.44 -25.78 -20.19
CA VAL A 545 17.29 -26.96 -20.06
C VAL A 545 18.69 -26.66 -20.60
N ARG A 546 18.77 -25.99 -21.76
CA ARG A 546 20.04 -25.59 -22.35
C ARG A 546 20.71 -24.48 -21.55
N GLN A 547 19.94 -23.55 -21.01
CA GLN A 547 20.45 -22.47 -20.16
C GLN A 547 21.07 -23.02 -18.87
N ALA A 548 20.42 -23.98 -18.22
CA ALA A 548 20.93 -24.63 -17.00
C ALA A 548 22.21 -25.45 -17.23
N ALA A 549 22.48 -25.89 -18.46
CA ALA A 549 23.67 -26.65 -18.82
C ALA A 549 24.93 -25.77 -19.09
N LEU A 550 24.78 -24.44 -19.10
CA LEU A 550 25.88 -23.51 -19.38
C LEU A 550 26.73 -23.27 -18.11
N ALA A 551 28.06 -23.43 -18.21
CA ALA A 551 28.97 -22.99 -17.15
C ALA A 551 28.96 -21.44 -17.08
N THR A 552 28.76 -20.85 -15.88
CA THR A 552 28.65 -19.39 -15.69
C THR A 552 29.84 -18.63 -16.32
N PRO A 553 29.61 -17.59 -17.15
CA PRO A 553 28.91 -16.37 -16.72
C PRO A 553 27.66 -15.95 -17.55
N HIS A 554 26.85 -15.10 -16.92
CA HIS A 554 25.63 -14.46 -17.45
C HIS A 554 25.80 -12.94 -17.34
N PRO A 555 25.16 -12.14 -18.23
CA PRO A 555 25.20 -10.70 -18.14
C PRO A 555 24.56 -10.19 -16.84
N SER A 556 24.93 -8.98 -16.45
CA SER A 556 24.36 -8.27 -15.31
C SER A 556 23.18 -7.39 -15.74
N PHE A 557 22.22 -7.20 -14.84
CA PHE A 557 20.96 -6.52 -15.13
C PHE A 557 20.72 -5.36 -14.16
N ARG A 558 20.24 -4.23 -14.70
CA ARG A 558 19.84 -3.07 -13.90
C ARG A 558 18.60 -2.38 -14.48
N ALA A 559 17.61 -2.11 -13.64
CA ALA A 559 16.36 -1.45 -14.03
C ALA A 559 15.91 -0.43 -12.98
N GLU A 560 16.80 0.41 -12.50
CA GLU A 560 16.53 1.31 -11.38
C GLU A 560 15.52 2.41 -11.73
N GLY A 561 14.51 2.61 -10.88
CA GLY A 561 13.77 3.86 -10.79
C GLY A 561 14.62 4.89 -10.06
N ARG A 562 15.04 5.95 -10.75
CA ARG A 562 16.02 6.88 -10.19
C ARG A 562 15.36 7.92 -9.29
N PRO A 563 16.05 8.40 -8.24
CA PRO A 563 15.50 9.40 -7.35
C PRO A 563 15.30 10.76 -8.05
N GLY A 564 14.30 11.51 -7.60
CA GLY A 564 14.28 12.96 -7.76
C GLY A 564 15.15 13.62 -6.68
N THR A 565 15.72 14.78 -6.98
CA THR A 565 16.38 15.61 -5.95
C THR A 565 15.38 15.98 -4.84
N GLN A 566 15.64 15.50 -3.62
CA GLN A 566 14.80 15.79 -2.46
C GLN A 566 15.02 17.25 -2.00
N SER A 567 13.94 18.03 -1.92
CA SER A 567 13.93 19.31 -1.24
C SER A 567 13.58 19.09 0.24
N PRO A 568 14.14 19.84 1.20
CA PRO A 568 13.74 19.76 2.61
C PRO A 568 12.24 20.09 2.87
N TYR A 569 11.52 20.58 1.85
CA TYR A 569 10.08 20.85 1.86
C TYR A 569 9.22 19.76 1.21
N SER A 570 9.80 18.67 0.69
CA SER A 570 9.06 17.54 0.13
C SER A 570 9.08 16.37 1.12
N GLY A 571 8.19 16.39 2.11
CA GLY A 571 7.97 15.22 2.97
C GLY A 571 7.36 14.06 2.17
N GLY A 572 7.87 12.84 2.38
CA GLY A 572 7.16 11.59 2.09
C GLY A 572 6.65 11.39 0.66
N LEU A 573 7.45 11.66 -0.37
CA LEU A 573 7.07 11.41 -1.76
C LEU A 573 7.55 10.02 -2.21
N ALA A 574 6.66 9.22 -2.80
CA ALA A 574 6.97 7.88 -3.32
C ALA A 574 8.14 7.97 -4.32
N PRO A 575 9.24 7.21 -4.09
CA PRO A 575 10.35 7.15 -5.04
C PRO A 575 9.87 6.50 -6.34
N ALA A 576 10.59 6.78 -7.43
CA ALA A 576 10.32 6.10 -8.70
C ALA A 576 10.52 4.59 -8.52
N GLU A 577 9.58 3.80 -9.03
CA GLU A 577 9.62 2.36 -8.88
C GLU A 577 10.67 1.71 -9.79
N MET A 578 11.21 0.59 -9.31
CA MET A 578 12.13 -0.24 -10.08
C MET A 578 11.43 -0.82 -11.31
N GLY A 579 12.23 -1.17 -12.31
CA GLY A 579 11.79 -1.78 -13.54
C GLY A 579 11.66 -3.29 -13.42
N THR A 580 11.18 -3.92 -14.49
CA THR A 580 10.81 -5.33 -14.48
C THR A 580 11.76 -6.19 -15.31
N LEU A 581 12.00 -7.42 -14.87
CA LEU A 581 12.68 -8.47 -15.61
C LEU A 581 11.80 -9.72 -15.65
N ALA A 582 11.21 -10.01 -16.81
CA ALA A 582 10.47 -11.22 -17.05
C ALA A 582 11.42 -12.37 -17.44
N LEU A 583 11.30 -13.49 -16.74
CA LEU A 583 12.03 -14.73 -16.98
C LEU A 583 11.09 -15.87 -17.35
N SER A 584 11.62 -16.80 -18.16
CA SER A 584 10.92 -18.04 -18.50
C SER A 584 10.81 -19.00 -17.30
N ASP A 585 11.82 -19.03 -16.42
CA ASP A 585 11.86 -19.86 -15.21
C ASP A 585 12.70 -19.24 -14.07
N ALA A 586 12.63 -19.88 -12.89
CA ALA A 586 13.31 -19.44 -11.67
C ALA A 586 14.76 -19.93 -11.53
N LEU A 587 15.25 -20.86 -12.36
CA LEU A 587 16.60 -21.42 -12.23
C LEU A 587 17.67 -20.35 -12.54
N PHE A 588 17.40 -19.49 -13.52
CA PHE A 588 18.30 -18.39 -13.87
C PHE A 588 18.47 -17.34 -12.75
N PHE A 589 17.57 -17.33 -11.77
CA PHE A 589 17.55 -16.34 -10.68
C PHE A 589 18.59 -16.64 -9.59
N GLY A 590 18.67 -17.88 -9.11
CA GLY A 590 19.46 -18.24 -7.91
C GLY A 590 20.97 -17.99 -8.05
N ASP A 591 21.59 -18.57 -9.09
CA ASP A 591 23.04 -18.45 -9.34
C ASP A 591 23.48 -17.01 -9.62
N ALA A 592 22.55 -16.18 -10.08
CA ALA A 592 22.84 -14.83 -10.50
C ALA A 592 22.69 -13.83 -9.34
N CYS A 593 21.82 -14.11 -8.36
CA CYS A 593 21.76 -13.38 -7.09
C CYS A 593 22.99 -13.58 -6.21
N ALA A 594 23.54 -14.81 -6.14
CA ALA A 594 24.74 -15.10 -5.35
C ALA A 594 25.99 -14.34 -5.85
N ALA A 595 25.99 -13.97 -7.13
CA ALA A 595 27.08 -13.25 -7.79
C ALA A 595 26.88 -11.72 -7.82
N GLY A 596 25.85 -11.16 -7.18
CA GLY A 596 25.60 -9.71 -7.13
C GLY A 596 25.21 -9.06 -8.46
N ARG A 597 24.74 -9.85 -9.43
CA ARG A 597 24.53 -9.43 -10.82
C ARG A 597 23.22 -8.68 -11.07
N TRP A 598 22.34 -8.62 -10.07
CA TRP A 598 20.99 -8.07 -10.15
C TRP A 598 20.90 -6.82 -9.29
N GLN A 599 20.51 -5.71 -9.90
CA GLN A 599 20.51 -4.41 -9.25
C GLN A 599 19.22 -3.66 -9.57
N HIS A 600 18.42 -3.38 -8.54
CA HIS A 600 17.24 -2.52 -8.59
C HIS A 600 16.23 -2.95 -9.68
N LEU A 601 15.77 -4.19 -9.61
CA LEU A 601 14.79 -4.71 -10.57
C LEU A 601 13.82 -5.69 -9.90
N GLN A 602 12.59 -5.73 -10.40
CA GLN A 602 11.54 -6.65 -9.99
C GLN A 602 11.48 -7.82 -10.97
N VAL A 603 11.54 -9.06 -10.47
CA VAL A 603 11.53 -10.26 -11.30
C VAL A 603 10.14 -10.86 -11.38
N LEU A 604 9.70 -11.17 -12.59
CA LEU A 604 8.44 -11.84 -12.86
C LEU A 604 8.70 -13.15 -13.58
N LEU A 605 8.01 -14.21 -13.16
CA LEU A 605 8.00 -15.47 -13.88
C LEU A 605 6.78 -15.50 -14.79
N VAL A 606 7.01 -15.70 -16.09
CA VAL A 606 5.93 -15.64 -17.08
C VAL A 606 4.95 -16.82 -16.92
N SER A 607 5.36 -17.89 -16.26
CA SER A 607 4.62 -19.17 -16.22
C SER A 607 4.04 -19.56 -14.87
N GLN A 608 4.53 -19.02 -13.73
CA GLN A 608 4.17 -19.49 -12.38
C GLN A 608 4.41 -18.42 -11.30
N GLN A 609 3.54 -18.30 -10.30
CA GLN A 609 3.75 -17.41 -9.15
C GLN A 609 4.34 -18.09 -7.90
N ASP A 610 4.50 -19.42 -7.94
CA ASP A 610 5.10 -20.21 -6.87
C ASP A 610 6.59 -20.40 -7.14
N TRP A 611 7.42 -19.73 -6.35
CA TRP A 611 8.88 -19.78 -6.45
C TRP A 611 9.40 -20.85 -5.50
N ARG A 612 10.13 -21.83 -6.01
CA ARG A 612 10.79 -22.86 -5.19
C ARG A 612 12.27 -22.87 -5.46
N LEU A 613 13.05 -22.48 -4.46
CA LEU A 613 14.50 -22.34 -4.57
C LEU A 613 15.20 -23.24 -3.54
N ALA A 614 16.39 -23.69 -3.88
CA ALA A 614 17.34 -24.26 -2.91
C ALA A 614 17.80 -23.15 -1.92
N PRO A 615 18.70 -23.43 -0.95
CA PRO A 615 19.24 -22.37 -0.09
C PRO A 615 19.69 -21.17 -0.91
N LEU A 616 19.26 -19.97 -0.51
CA LEU A 616 19.40 -18.76 -1.31
C LEU A 616 20.31 -17.75 -0.61
N VAL A 617 21.31 -17.27 -1.34
CA VAL A 617 22.19 -16.18 -0.89
C VAL A 617 21.99 -14.97 -1.80
N LEU A 618 21.57 -13.85 -1.22
CA LEU A 618 21.52 -12.56 -1.89
C LEU A 618 22.76 -11.76 -1.48
N ASN A 619 23.65 -11.48 -2.43
CA ASN A 619 24.95 -10.87 -2.12
C ASN A 619 25.12 -9.53 -2.85
N GLY A 620 24.86 -8.43 -2.17
CA GLY A 620 24.84 -7.09 -2.78
C GLY A 620 23.78 -6.93 -3.87
N THR A 621 22.80 -7.84 -3.92
CA THR A 621 21.70 -7.83 -4.88
C THR A 621 20.50 -7.08 -4.31
N ILE A 622 19.94 -6.17 -5.11
CA ILE A 622 18.68 -5.46 -4.79
C ILE A 622 17.64 -5.95 -5.77
N VAL A 623 16.69 -6.74 -5.27
CA VAL A 623 15.72 -7.44 -6.11
C VAL A 623 14.33 -7.43 -5.51
N GLY A 624 13.33 -7.19 -6.35
CA GLY A 624 11.93 -7.39 -6.04
C GLY A 624 11.39 -8.65 -6.68
N LEU A 625 10.36 -9.26 -6.10
CA LEU A 625 9.57 -10.31 -6.76
C LEU A 625 8.25 -9.73 -7.27
N GLU A 626 7.59 -10.45 -8.18
CA GLU A 626 6.27 -10.07 -8.67
C GLU A 626 5.23 -9.90 -7.54
N ASP A 627 4.21 -9.10 -7.81
CA ASP A 627 3.09 -8.91 -6.90
C ASP A 627 2.42 -10.25 -6.60
N GLY A 628 2.36 -10.57 -5.31
CA GLY A 628 1.76 -11.80 -4.85
C GLY A 628 2.61 -13.05 -4.88
N ALA A 629 3.91 -12.91 -5.18
CA ALA A 629 4.85 -14.02 -5.18
C ALA A 629 4.77 -14.88 -3.90
N ARG A 630 4.83 -16.19 -4.10
CA ARG A 630 4.93 -17.19 -3.04
C ARG A 630 6.30 -17.85 -3.11
N LEU A 631 7.26 -17.30 -2.37
CA LEU A 631 8.63 -17.79 -2.32
C LEU A 631 8.82 -18.83 -1.22
N GLN A 632 9.23 -20.03 -1.62
CA GLN A 632 9.67 -21.14 -0.78
C GLN A 632 11.19 -21.35 -0.96
N VAL A 633 11.95 -21.21 0.13
CA VAL A 633 13.38 -21.50 0.19
C VAL A 633 13.59 -22.80 0.98
N ALA A 634 14.02 -23.85 0.30
CA ALA A 634 14.30 -25.17 0.86
C ALA A 634 15.64 -25.21 1.60
N GLY A 635 15.77 -24.40 2.66
CA GLY A 635 16.96 -24.25 3.49
C GLY A 635 17.13 -22.83 3.98
N ASP A 636 18.37 -22.36 4.10
CA ASP A 636 18.68 -21.03 4.62
C ASP A 636 18.46 -19.93 3.57
N LEU A 637 17.99 -18.76 4.02
CA LEU A 637 17.99 -17.51 3.27
C LEU A 637 18.96 -16.54 3.93
N VAL A 638 19.99 -16.10 3.18
CA VAL A 638 21.06 -15.24 3.70
C VAL A 638 21.21 -14.00 2.82
N LEU A 639 21.09 -12.81 3.41
CA LEU A 639 21.34 -11.53 2.76
C LEU A 639 22.68 -10.97 3.25
N THR A 640 23.59 -10.60 2.34
CA THR A 640 24.92 -10.02 2.64
C THR A 640 25.22 -8.79 1.78
N ASN A 641 26.20 -7.99 2.20
CA ASN A 641 26.80 -6.90 1.42
C ASN A 641 25.79 -5.85 0.92
N GLY A 642 24.80 -5.49 1.75
CA GLY A 642 23.79 -4.50 1.41
C GLY A 642 22.68 -5.02 0.48
N ALA A 643 22.46 -6.34 0.46
CA ALA A 643 21.38 -6.93 -0.33
C ALA A 643 20.00 -6.51 0.19
N GLU A 644 19.06 -6.34 -0.74
CA GLU A 644 17.67 -6.03 -0.44
C GLU A 644 16.72 -6.97 -1.18
N LEU A 645 15.75 -7.54 -0.46
CA LEU A 645 14.66 -8.35 -1.01
C LEU A 645 13.33 -7.61 -0.83
N HIS A 646 12.74 -7.14 -1.92
CA HIS A 646 11.44 -6.47 -1.93
C HIS A 646 10.33 -7.48 -2.27
N LEU A 647 9.29 -7.50 -1.45
CA LEU A 647 8.15 -8.41 -1.61
C LEU A 647 6.88 -7.57 -1.68
N PHE A 648 6.05 -7.77 -2.71
CA PHE A 648 4.86 -6.96 -2.94
C PHE A 648 3.60 -7.81 -2.79
N ALA A 649 2.65 -7.32 -1.99
CA ALA A 649 1.38 -8.00 -1.79
C ALA A 649 0.38 -7.67 -2.91
N GLN A 650 -0.22 -8.71 -3.49
CA GLN A 650 -1.40 -8.58 -4.34
C GLN A 650 -2.66 -8.32 -3.48
N PRO A 651 -3.71 -7.68 -4.02
CA PRO A 651 -4.95 -7.49 -3.29
C PRO A 651 -5.65 -8.82 -3.03
N VAL A 652 -6.29 -8.95 -1.88
CA VAL A 652 -7.03 -10.17 -1.48
C VAL A 652 -8.45 -9.80 -1.01
N ALA A 653 -9.33 -10.80 -0.94
CA ALA A 653 -10.70 -10.60 -0.51
C ALA A 653 -10.79 -10.18 0.97
N ASP A 654 -10.00 -10.82 1.83
CA ASP A 654 -9.89 -10.47 3.25
C ASP A 654 -8.41 -10.48 3.72
N PRO A 655 -7.77 -9.31 3.82
CA PRO A 655 -6.39 -9.16 4.29
C PRO A 655 -6.11 -9.77 5.67
N ARG A 656 -7.15 -9.97 6.50
CA ARG A 656 -6.99 -10.49 7.85
C ARG A 656 -6.76 -12.00 7.88
N THR A 657 -7.20 -12.71 6.86
CA THR A 657 -7.14 -14.18 6.79
C THR A 657 -6.32 -14.70 5.62
N GLN A 658 -5.97 -13.84 4.66
CA GLN A 658 -5.27 -14.21 3.44
C GLN A 658 -3.99 -13.37 3.26
N PRO A 659 -2.83 -14.01 3.02
CA PRO A 659 -1.63 -13.29 2.62
C PRO A 659 -1.79 -12.76 1.20
N GLY A 660 -1.45 -11.49 0.99
CA GLY A 660 -1.27 -10.91 -0.33
C GLY A 660 0.05 -11.34 -0.99
N GLY A 661 0.98 -11.93 -0.25
CA GLY A 661 2.21 -12.56 -0.75
C GLY A 661 2.83 -13.40 0.37
N ARG A 662 3.77 -14.31 0.06
CA ARG A 662 4.33 -15.20 1.08
C ARG A 662 5.81 -15.48 0.86
N LEU A 663 6.59 -15.40 1.93
CA LEU A 663 7.96 -15.92 2.02
C LEU A 663 7.99 -17.04 3.06
N THR A 664 8.46 -18.21 2.68
CA THR A 664 8.67 -19.35 3.56
C THR A 664 10.11 -19.82 3.43
N VAL A 665 10.82 -19.89 4.56
CA VAL A 665 12.21 -20.33 4.65
C VAL A 665 12.22 -21.55 5.57
N ASP A 666 12.61 -22.72 5.05
CA ASP A 666 12.60 -23.95 5.87
C ASP A 666 13.74 -23.97 6.91
N GLY A 667 14.86 -23.29 6.62
CA GLY A 667 16.02 -23.15 7.48
C GLY A 667 16.07 -21.84 8.26
N ASP A 668 17.27 -21.27 8.39
CA ASP A 668 17.50 -20.00 9.06
C ASP A 668 17.35 -18.81 8.09
N LEU A 669 16.78 -17.70 8.57
CA LEU A 669 16.76 -16.42 7.88
C LEU A 669 17.78 -15.47 8.51
N ARG A 670 18.81 -15.06 7.74
CA ARG A 670 19.87 -14.15 8.20
C ARG A 670 19.91 -12.87 7.37
N VAL A 671 19.65 -11.75 8.03
CA VAL A 671 19.78 -10.39 7.47
C VAL A 671 21.03 -9.75 8.08
N HIS A 672 22.13 -9.73 7.33
CA HIS A 672 23.40 -9.14 7.78
C HIS A 672 23.35 -7.59 7.85
N PRO A 673 24.36 -6.94 8.44
CA PRO A 673 24.44 -5.48 8.49
C PRO A 673 24.24 -4.82 7.12
N GLY A 674 23.47 -3.73 7.10
CA GLY A 674 23.11 -2.98 5.90
C GLY A 674 22.12 -3.67 4.94
N CYS A 675 21.72 -4.91 5.20
CA CYS A 675 20.80 -5.65 4.34
C CYS A 675 19.33 -5.44 4.76
N ARG A 676 18.38 -5.60 3.82
CA ARG A 676 16.96 -5.37 4.10
C ARG A 676 16.03 -6.41 3.48
N ILE A 677 14.95 -6.75 4.19
CA ILE A 677 13.76 -7.34 3.58
C ILE A 677 12.65 -6.29 3.65
N VAL A 678 11.99 -6.04 2.53
CA VAL A 678 11.04 -4.94 2.37
C VAL A 678 9.67 -5.48 1.97
N PRO A 679 8.85 -5.93 2.94
CA PRO A 679 7.48 -6.35 2.67
C PRO A 679 6.58 -5.14 2.46
N SER A 680 5.92 -5.08 1.30
CA SER A 680 5.03 -3.98 0.92
C SER A 680 3.58 -4.46 0.88
N SER A 681 2.70 -3.76 1.61
CA SER A 681 1.28 -4.05 1.61
C SER A 681 0.60 -3.46 0.37
N HIS A 682 -0.52 -4.04 -0.04
CA HIS A 682 -1.27 -3.50 -1.17
C HIS A 682 -1.82 -2.10 -0.83
N PRO A 683 -1.54 -1.06 -1.64
CA PRO A 683 -1.75 0.34 -1.25
C PRO A 683 -3.21 0.74 -1.04
N THR A 684 -4.18 -0.01 -1.59
CA THR A 684 -5.62 0.30 -1.47
C THR A 684 -6.42 -0.75 -0.69
N ASN A 685 -5.89 -1.97 -0.56
CA ASN A 685 -6.59 -3.10 0.08
C ASN A 685 -5.94 -3.49 1.41
N GLY A 686 -4.67 -3.17 1.63
CA GLY A 686 -3.95 -3.45 2.88
C GLY A 686 -3.53 -4.91 3.04
N ALA A 687 -3.68 -5.74 1.99
CA ALA A 687 -3.13 -7.09 1.94
C ALA A 687 -1.63 -7.05 2.25
N SER A 688 -1.14 -7.99 3.05
CA SER A 688 0.24 -8.01 3.53
C SER A 688 1.00 -9.24 3.05
N VAL A 689 2.34 -9.16 3.09
CA VAL A 689 3.23 -10.30 2.88
C VAL A 689 3.44 -11.01 4.22
N TRP A 690 3.29 -12.34 4.25
CA TRP A 690 3.54 -13.14 5.45
C TRP A 690 4.88 -13.86 5.34
N LEU A 691 5.70 -13.79 6.39
CA LEU A 691 7.01 -14.41 6.46
C LEU A 691 6.99 -15.56 7.46
N ALA A 692 7.34 -16.76 7.01
CA ALA A 692 7.49 -17.94 7.86
C ALA A 692 8.95 -18.43 7.81
N VAL A 693 9.55 -18.63 8.98
CA VAL A 693 10.92 -19.12 9.16
C VAL A 693 10.88 -20.40 9.99
N GLY A 694 11.30 -21.51 9.41
CA GLY A 694 11.19 -22.84 10.00
C GLY A 694 12.09 -23.03 11.22
N ARG A 695 13.25 -22.36 11.25
CA ARG A 695 14.20 -22.38 12.38
C ARG A 695 14.42 -20.99 12.95
N ASP A 696 15.61 -20.42 12.81
CA ASP A 696 16.01 -19.20 13.51
C ASP A 696 15.97 -17.97 12.60
N LEU A 697 15.55 -16.84 13.18
CA LEU A 697 15.67 -15.52 12.57
C LEU A 697 16.83 -14.77 13.21
N HIS A 698 17.70 -14.17 12.38
CA HIS A 698 18.71 -13.23 12.84
C HIS A 698 18.69 -11.95 11.98
N VAL A 699 18.35 -10.82 12.62
CA VAL A 699 18.47 -9.48 12.05
C VAL A 699 19.61 -8.77 12.75
N ALA A 700 20.79 -8.73 12.11
CA ALA A 700 22.00 -8.15 12.67
C ALA A 700 21.90 -6.62 12.79
N ALA A 701 22.79 -6.02 13.57
CA ALA A 701 22.88 -4.56 13.71
C ALA A 701 22.93 -3.86 12.34
N THR A 702 22.13 -2.80 12.16
CA THR A 702 21.91 -2.06 10.89
C THR A 702 21.20 -2.84 9.76
N GLY A 703 20.96 -4.15 9.93
CA GLY A 703 20.03 -4.91 9.10
C GLY A 703 18.58 -4.59 9.46
N ALA A 704 17.65 -4.79 8.52
CA ALA A 704 16.25 -4.48 8.76
C ALA A 704 15.24 -5.40 8.06
N ILE A 705 14.10 -5.59 8.70
CA ILE A 705 12.85 -5.94 8.02
C ILE A 705 11.99 -4.67 8.06
N ASP A 706 11.84 -4.02 6.92
CA ASP A 706 11.43 -2.62 6.79
C ASP A 706 10.16 -2.48 5.95
N ALA A 707 9.05 -2.20 6.63
CA ALA A 707 7.76 -1.91 6.06
C ALA A 707 7.36 -0.43 6.21
N ASP A 708 8.33 0.47 6.44
CA ASP A 708 8.06 1.89 6.65
C ASP A 708 7.36 2.51 5.43
N GLN A 709 6.23 3.16 5.66
CA GLN A 709 5.39 3.82 4.64
C GLN A 709 4.85 2.86 3.57
N ARG A 710 4.89 1.54 3.80
CA ARG A 710 4.42 0.50 2.87
C ARG A 710 3.05 -0.09 3.23
N GLY A 711 2.20 0.71 3.88
CA GLY A 711 0.82 0.36 4.22
C GLY A 711 -0.17 0.90 3.19
N TYR A 712 -1.33 1.38 3.65
CA TYR A 712 -2.26 2.06 2.76
C TYR A 712 -1.67 3.39 2.26
N ALA A 713 -1.90 3.68 0.98
CA ALA A 713 -1.59 4.99 0.39
C ALA A 713 -2.47 6.09 1.02
N CYS A 714 -2.05 7.35 0.86
CA CYS A 714 -2.85 8.51 1.31
C CYS A 714 -4.30 8.44 0.80
N GLY A 715 -5.27 8.77 1.65
CA GLY A 715 -6.70 8.67 1.32
C GLY A 715 -7.28 7.24 1.31
N PHE A 716 -6.48 6.22 1.66
CA PHE A 716 -6.92 4.83 1.82
C PHE A 716 -6.68 4.31 3.25
N GLY A 717 -7.41 3.25 3.61
CA GLY A 717 -7.30 2.56 4.90
C GLY A 717 -8.49 2.77 5.84
N PRO A 718 -8.77 1.84 6.78
CA PRO A 718 -9.92 1.92 7.70
C PRO A 718 -9.87 3.10 8.66
N GLY A 719 -8.67 3.51 9.06
CA GLY A 719 -8.40 4.64 9.94
C GLY A 719 -8.00 5.90 9.18
N LYS A 720 -8.37 6.04 7.90
CA LYS A 720 -8.23 7.31 7.20
C LYS A 720 -9.24 8.33 7.76
N PRO A 721 -8.90 9.63 7.81
CA PRO A 721 -9.88 10.66 8.18
C PRO A 721 -11.00 10.74 7.12
N ALA A 722 -12.23 11.08 7.56
CA ALA A 722 -13.39 11.16 6.67
C ALA A 722 -13.29 12.29 5.62
N ALA A 723 -12.64 13.40 5.95
CA ALA A 723 -12.33 14.50 5.04
C ALA A 723 -11.24 15.42 5.63
N GLY A 724 -10.43 16.03 4.76
CA GLY A 724 -9.45 17.06 5.10
C GLY A 724 -8.14 16.54 5.69
N SER A 725 -7.45 17.40 6.41
CA SER A 725 -6.04 17.27 6.83
C SER A 725 -5.77 16.39 8.06
N GLY A 726 -6.77 15.65 8.57
CA GLY A 726 -6.69 14.83 9.79
C GLY A 726 -5.64 13.72 9.73
N GLY A 727 -4.91 13.48 10.81
CA GLY A 727 -3.93 12.39 10.89
C GLY A 727 -4.61 11.02 10.86
N ALA A 728 -3.99 10.01 10.26
CA ALA A 728 -4.57 8.67 10.23
C ALA A 728 -4.48 7.98 11.60
N GLY A 729 -5.43 7.10 11.92
CA GLY A 729 -5.40 6.26 13.12
C GLY A 729 -5.13 4.79 12.77
N HIS A 730 -4.44 4.06 13.64
CA HIS A 730 -4.26 2.60 13.64
C HIS A 730 -3.54 2.27 14.93
N GLY A 731 -4.01 1.36 15.79
CA GLY A 731 -3.44 1.17 17.14
C GLY A 731 -3.81 2.29 18.13
N GLY A 732 -3.55 3.54 17.75
CA GLY A 732 -4.01 4.76 18.42
C GLY A 732 -4.80 5.70 17.49
N ILE A 733 -5.57 6.64 18.06
CA ILE A 733 -6.33 7.65 17.33
C ILE A 733 -5.35 8.61 16.62
N GLY A 734 -5.64 8.96 15.37
CA GLY A 734 -4.89 10.00 14.65
C GLY A 734 -5.15 11.39 15.21
N GLY A 735 -4.15 12.27 15.15
CA GLY A 735 -4.24 13.65 15.63
C GLY A 735 -5.17 14.49 14.76
N MET A 736 -5.87 15.44 15.39
CA MET A 736 -6.65 16.45 14.69
C MET A 736 -5.75 17.39 13.88
N ALA A 737 -6.29 17.92 12.79
CA ALA A 737 -5.65 18.95 11.99
C ALA A 737 -6.34 20.33 12.13
N PHE A 738 -5.72 21.35 11.57
CA PHE A 738 -6.31 22.68 11.41
C PHE A 738 -7.72 22.62 10.81
N GLY A 739 -8.62 23.52 11.20
CA GLY A 739 -10.01 23.51 10.74
C GLY A 739 -10.93 22.52 11.45
N GLY A 740 -10.44 21.79 12.46
CA GLY A 740 -11.24 20.81 13.19
C GLY A 740 -11.40 19.47 12.46
N HIS A 741 -10.54 19.17 11.49
CA HIS A 741 -10.55 17.88 10.79
C HIS A 741 -10.10 16.77 11.76
N LYS A 742 -11.04 15.89 12.09
CA LYS A 742 -10.80 14.73 12.96
C LYS A 742 -9.72 13.83 12.37
N GLY A 743 -8.83 13.36 13.23
CA GLY A 743 -7.98 12.23 12.88
C GLY A 743 -8.78 10.93 12.79
N GLY A 744 -8.14 9.92 12.23
CA GLY A 744 -8.69 8.60 12.00
C GLY A 744 -8.92 7.80 13.28
N ALA A 745 -9.91 6.91 13.24
CA ALA A 745 -10.24 6.02 14.34
C ALA A 745 -9.21 4.88 14.50
N VAL A 746 -9.19 4.29 15.70
CA VAL A 746 -8.45 3.05 15.97
C VAL A 746 -9.14 1.87 15.28
N TYR A 747 -8.37 0.98 14.68
CA TYR A 747 -8.81 -0.33 14.19
C TYR A 747 -7.68 -1.36 14.38
N GLY A 748 -7.93 -2.62 14.02
CA GLY A 748 -7.00 -3.73 14.19
C GLY A 748 -7.07 -4.42 15.54
N HIS A 749 -6.50 -5.63 15.61
CA HIS A 749 -6.43 -6.44 16.81
C HIS A 749 -5.06 -6.28 17.49
N ALA A 750 -5.02 -6.02 18.80
CA ALA A 750 -3.75 -5.80 19.50
C ALA A 750 -2.91 -7.09 19.62
N GLU A 751 -3.53 -8.24 19.81
CA GLU A 751 -2.85 -9.54 19.96
C GLU A 751 -2.51 -10.20 18.61
N GLN A 752 -3.26 -9.88 17.55
CA GLN A 752 -3.09 -10.48 16.22
C GLN A 752 -3.10 -9.39 15.13
N PRO A 753 -2.10 -8.48 15.13
CA PRO A 753 -2.10 -7.35 14.23
C PRO A 753 -1.66 -7.78 12.82
N VAL A 754 -2.63 -7.90 11.90
CA VAL A 754 -2.43 -8.33 10.49
C VAL A 754 -2.72 -7.23 9.47
N GLU A 755 -3.32 -6.12 9.91
CA GLU A 755 -3.77 -5.05 9.04
C GLU A 755 -2.69 -3.97 8.91
N ALA A 756 -2.49 -3.45 7.69
CA ALA A 756 -1.58 -2.34 7.44
C ALA A 756 -2.10 -1.04 8.08
N GLY A 757 -1.21 -0.11 8.41
CA GLY A 757 -1.53 1.24 8.84
C GLY A 757 -2.19 2.06 7.73
N SER A 758 -3.11 2.94 8.10
CA SER A 758 -3.86 3.82 7.19
C SER A 758 -3.06 5.03 6.75
N GLY A 759 -3.29 5.47 5.51
CA GLY A 759 -2.76 6.72 4.99
C GLY A 759 -3.52 7.93 5.53
N GLY A 760 -2.85 9.09 5.57
CA GLY A 760 -3.43 10.36 6.00
C GLY A 760 -4.57 10.86 5.09
N GLY A 761 -4.94 12.14 5.26
CA GLY A 761 -6.01 12.82 4.51
C GLY A 761 -6.07 12.57 2.99
N THR A 762 -7.20 12.90 2.38
CA THR A 762 -7.48 12.69 0.94
C THR A 762 -6.66 13.58 0.00
N GLU A 763 -5.78 14.43 0.53
CA GLU A 763 -4.93 15.34 -0.23
C GLU A 763 -3.66 14.59 -0.73
N SER A 764 -3.28 14.82 -1.99
CA SER A 764 -2.32 14.05 -2.80
C SER A 764 -0.90 13.89 -2.25
N ALA A 765 -0.56 14.56 -1.14
CA ALA A 765 0.76 14.50 -0.50
C ALA A 765 0.70 14.17 1.01
N SER A 766 -0.36 13.55 1.51
CA SER A 766 -0.42 13.06 2.89
C SER A 766 0.42 11.80 3.06
N GLY A 767 0.89 11.52 4.27
CA GLY A 767 1.74 10.36 4.53
C GLY A 767 1.00 9.03 4.33
N SER A 768 1.63 8.06 3.67
CA SER A 768 1.16 6.67 3.64
C SER A 768 1.24 6.02 5.02
N GLY A 769 0.39 5.04 5.32
CA GLY A 769 0.49 4.29 6.55
C GLY A 769 1.69 3.33 6.54
N GLY A 770 2.10 2.87 7.73
CA GLY A 770 3.11 1.81 7.85
C GLY A 770 2.58 0.46 7.37
N GLY A 771 3.45 -0.37 6.82
CA GLY A 771 3.10 -1.70 6.32
C GLY A 771 2.92 -2.73 7.43
N VAL A 772 3.04 -4.02 7.07
CA VAL A 772 2.91 -5.13 8.01
C VAL A 772 4.20 -5.95 8.01
N VAL A 773 4.77 -6.12 9.19
CA VAL A 773 5.84 -7.09 9.45
C VAL A 773 5.22 -8.26 10.23
N ARG A 774 4.81 -9.31 9.51
CA ARG A 774 4.30 -10.54 10.13
C ARG A 774 5.33 -11.66 9.98
N LEU A 775 5.85 -12.13 11.11
CA LEU A 775 6.94 -13.10 11.22
C LEU A 775 6.51 -14.28 12.10
N ASP A 776 6.43 -15.46 11.51
CA ASP A 776 6.23 -16.73 12.20
C ASP A 776 7.55 -17.50 12.23
N VAL A 777 8.27 -17.48 13.36
CA VAL A 777 9.59 -18.09 13.56
C VAL A 777 9.47 -19.35 14.41
N GLY A 778 9.98 -20.49 13.93
CA GLY A 778 9.90 -21.77 14.64
C GLY A 778 10.84 -21.89 15.85
N GLY A 779 12.00 -21.21 15.78
CA GLY A 779 13.07 -21.23 16.79
C GLY A 779 13.26 -19.89 17.49
N ARG A 780 14.52 -19.46 17.63
CA ARG A 780 14.86 -18.16 18.24
C ARG A 780 14.78 -17.03 17.23
N ALA A 781 14.35 -15.86 17.70
CA ALA A 781 14.42 -14.61 16.96
C ALA A 781 15.45 -13.69 17.63
N VAL A 782 16.57 -13.43 16.95
CA VAL A 782 17.62 -12.50 17.39
C VAL A 782 17.48 -11.19 16.61
N VAL A 783 17.14 -10.10 17.31
CA VAL A 783 16.92 -8.77 16.71
C VAL A 783 17.91 -7.76 17.28
N GLU A 784 19.00 -7.51 16.55
CA GLU A 784 19.99 -6.45 16.84
C GLU A 784 19.80 -5.24 15.90
N GLY A 785 19.17 -5.47 14.75
CA GLY A 785 18.79 -4.44 13.80
C GLY A 785 17.39 -3.87 14.05
N ALA A 786 16.62 -3.67 12.97
CA ALA A 786 15.29 -3.07 13.04
C ALA A 786 14.18 -3.96 12.46
N LEU A 787 13.05 -4.06 13.17
CA LEU A 787 11.75 -4.43 12.61
C LEU A 787 10.90 -3.17 12.58
N SER A 788 10.59 -2.64 11.40
CA SER A 788 10.04 -1.28 11.26
C SER A 788 8.78 -1.27 10.40
N ALA A 789 7.75 -0.54 10.86
CA ALA A 789 6.49 -0.33 10.17
C ALA A 789 5.94 1.08 10.45
N ARG A 790 6.76 2.13 10.28
CA ARG A 790 6.37 3.52 10.58
C ARG A 790 5.45 4.12 9.52
N GLY A 791 4.59 5.02 9.97
CA GLY A 791 3.79 5.89 9.09
C GLY A 791 4.62 7.00 8.44
N GLY A 792 4.21 7.41 7.25
CA GLY A 792 4.84 8.49 6.48
C GLY A 792 4.47 9.88 6.99
N ARG A 793 5.38 10.84 6.81
CA ARG A 793 5.16 12.25 7.14
C ARG A 793 4.34 12.95 6.05
N GLY A 794 3.47 13.87 6.44
CA GLY A 794 2.76 14.76 5.50
C GLY A 794 3.72 15.66 4.71
N GLY A 795 3.52 15.74 3.40
CA GLY A 795 4.51 16.28 2.47
C GLY A 795 4.66 17.79 2.47
N ILE A 796 3.54 18.52 2.46
CA ILE A 796 3.49 20.00 2.43
C ILE A 796 2.44 20.50 3.44
N THR A 797 2.24 21.82 3.58
CA THR A 797 1.26 22.41 4.51
C THR A 797 -0.12 21.76 4.37
N HIS A 798 -0.83 21.55 5.49
CA HIS A 798 -2.14 20.86 5.57
C HIS A 798 -2.11 19.35 5.29
N HIS A 799 -0.97 18.73 5.04
CA HIS A 799 -0.93 17.29 4.80
C HIS A 799 -0.70 16.52 6.09
N ALA A 800 -1.49 15.46 6.25
CA ALA A 800 -1.52 14.67 7.46
C ALA A 800 -0.45 13.59 7.46
N GLY A 801 -0.06 13.15 8.66
CA GLY A 801 0.77 11.95 8.84
C GLY A 801 -0.03 10.67 8.66
N GLY A 802 0.59 9.67 8.04
CA GLY A 802 0.06 8.30 8.01
C GLY A 802 0.25 7.62 9.36
N SER A 803 -0.59 6.64 9.68
CA SER A 803 -0.51 5.92 10.95
C SER A 803 0.58 4.85 10.92
N GLY A 804 1.08 4.46 12.09
CA GLY A 804 1.98 3.32 12.23
C GLY A 804 1.31 2.03 11.74
N GLY A 805 2.12 1.06 11.32
CA GLY A 805 1.68 -0.23 10.78
C GLY A 805 1.49 -1.31 11.84
N SER A 806 1.58 -2.57 11.42
CA SER A 806 1.47 -3.74 12.30
C SER A 806 2.78 -4.51 12.33
N ILE A 807 3.24 -4.89 13.52
CA ILE A 807 4.32 -5.85 13.73
C ILE A 807 3.79 -7.00 14.55
N TRP A 808 3.82 -8.21 13.99
CA TRP A 808 3.45 -9.45 14.67
C TRP A 808 4.61 -10.43 14.57
N LEU A 809 5.26 -10.70 15.69
CA LEU A 809 6.35 -11.68 15.78
C LEU A 809 5.93 -12.84 16.66
N THR A 810 5.96 -14.05 16.11
CA THR A 810 5.84 -15.32 16.84
C THR A 810 7.19 -16.01 16.83
N CYS A 811 7.66 -16.46 17.98
CA CYS A 811 8.93 -17.18 18.14
C CYS A 811 8.90 -18.10 19.36
N ARG A 812 9.91 -18.95 19.52
CA ARG A 812 10.12 -19.67 20.79
C ARG A 812 10.75 -18.75 21.83
N THR A 813 11.85 -18.09 21.47
CA THR A 813 12.55 -17.11 22.31
C THR A 813 12.92 -15.86 21.51
N LEU A 814 12.90 -14.71 22.17
CA LEU A 814 13.29 -13.40 21.63
C LEU A 814 14.56 -12.91 22.32
N GLU A 815 15.60 -12.68 21.53
CA GLU A 815 16.93 -12.28 21.95
C GLU A 815 17.41 -11.06 21.13
N GLY A 816 18.51 -10.44 21.56
CA GLY A 816 19.14 -9.33 20.83
C GLY A 816 19.62 -8.20 21.73
N GLU A 817 20.59 -7.45 21.21
CA GLU A 817 21.16 -6.29 21.88
C GLU A 817 20.97 -5.01 21.06
N GLY A 818 20.40 -3.98 21.69
CA GLY A 818 20.25 -2.65 21.09
C GLY A 818 19.26 -2.54 19.91
N GLY A 819 18.60 -3.64 19.54
CA GLY A 819 17.64 -3.69 18.44
C GLY A 819 16.38 -2.84 18.66
N LEU A 820 15.68 -2.56 17.57
CA LEU A 820 14.50 -1.69 17.53
C LEU A 820 13.32 -2.40 16.87
N ILE A 821 12.17 -2.43 17.55
CA ILE A 821 10.89 -2.85 16.98
C ILE A 821 9.95 -1.64 17.04
N VAL A 822 9.50 -1.17 15.88
CA VAL A 822 8.89 0.16 15.78
C VAL A 822 7.74 0.28 14.79
N ALA A 823 6.62 0.80 15.26
CA ALA A 823 5.41 1.05 14.49
C ALA A 823 4.90 2.49 14.75
N ASP A 824 5.78 3.48 14.75
CA ASP A 824 5.40 4.87 15.05
C ASP A 824 4.49 5.49 13.98
N GLY A 825 3.64 6.42 14.41
CA GLY A 825 2.88 7.28 13.51
C GLY A 825 3.76 8.32 12.80
N GLY A 826 3.30 8.77 11.63
CA GLY A 826 3.96 9.80 10.85
C GLY A 826 3.62 11.22 11.32
N LEU A 827 4.56 12.15 11.17
CA LEU A 827 4.33 13.56 11.50
C LEU A 827 3.35 14.22 10.51
N GLY A 828 2.43 15.03 11.02
CA GLY A 828 1.69 16.00 10.20
C GLY A 828 2.59 17.17 9.79
N ASN A 829 2.18 17.96 8.79
CA ASN A 829 2.94 19.12 8.35
C ASN A 829 2.16 20.44 8.58
N TYR A 830 2.74 21.29 9.43
CA TYR A 830 2.27 22.61 9.86
C TYR A 830 0.86 22.60 10.45
N TYR A 831 -0.14 22.43 9.58
CA TYR A 831 -1.57 22.37 9.86
C TYR A 831 -2.18 20.97 9.72
N GLY A 832 -1.44 19.98 9.23
CA GLY A 832 -1.90 18.59 9.13
C GLY A 832 -1.81 17.84 10.46
N GLY A 833 -2.76 16.94 10.70
CA GLY A 833 -2.76 16.09 11.90
C GLY A 833 -1.68 15.01 11.84
N CYS A 834 -1.16 14.61 12.99
CA CYS A 834 -0.18 13.52 13.11
C CYS A 834 -0.83 12.14 13.08
N GLY A 835 -0.14 11.13 12.56
CA GLY A 835 -0.60 9.75 12.59
C GLY A 835 -0.56 9.17 14.00
N GLY A 836 -1.57 8.36 14.34
CA GLY A 836 -1.56 7.50 15.52
C GLY A 836 -0.49 6.40 15.40
N GLY A 837 0.04 5.97 16.54
CA GLY A 837 1.02 4.90 16.58
C GLY A 837 0.38 3.52 16.41
N GLY A 838 1.07 2.61 15.74
CA GLY A 838 0.56 1.33 15.24
C GLY A 838 0.41 0.21 16.28
N ARG A 839 0.55 -1.06 15.84
CA ARG A 839 0.37 -2.23 16.71
C ARG A 839 1.59 -3.12 16.69
N ILE A 840 2.08 -3.49 17.87
CA ILE A 840 3.17 -4.45 18.06
C ILE A 840 2.65 -5.60 18.92
N ALA A 841 2.80 -6.84 18.46
CA ALA A 841 2.51 -8.05 19.23
C ALA A 841 3.71 -8.98 19.19
N LEU A 842 4.23 -9.32 20.38
CA LEU A 842 5.32 -10.27 20.53
C LEU A 842 4.77 -11.53 21.18
N HIS A 843 4.83 -12.65 20.48
CA HIS A 843 4.46 -13.98 20.97
C HIS A 843 5.75 -14.79 21.13
N TYR A 844 6.09 -15.13 22.37
CA TYR A 844 7.16 -16.05 22.72
C TYR A 844 6.66 -17.05 23.75
N ASP A 845 7.37 -18.17 23.92
CA ASP A 845 7.08 -19.14 24.99
C ASP A 845 7.59 -18.56 26.33
N PRO A 846 6.71 -18.21 27.29
CA PRO A 846 7.11 -17.63 28.57
C PRO A 846 8.12 -18.46 29.37
N VAL A 847 7.98 -19.79 29.30
CA VAL A 847 8.83 -20.72 30.07
C VAL A 847 10.21 -20.80 29.43
N ALA A 848 10.26 -20.91 28.10
CA ALA A 848 11.53 -20.92 27.38
C ALA A 848 12.26 -19.57 27.51
N GLN A 849 11.53 -18.46 27.42
CA GLN A 849 12.09 -17.11 27.55
C GLN A 849 12.67 -16.87 28.95
N ALA A 850 11.96 -17.26 30.01
CA ALA A 850 12.42 -17.11 31.39
C ALA A 850 13.67 -17.95 31.71
N ALA A 851 13.92 -19.03 30.95
CA ALA A 851 15.07 -19.91 31.12
C ALA A 851 16.37 -19.38 30.47
N LEU A 852 16.30 -18.29 29.69
CA LEU A 852 17.50 -17.70 29.08
C LEU A 852 18.43 -17.06 30.13
N PRO A 853 19.75 -16.98 29.85
CA PRO A 853 20.67 -16.22 30.70
C PRO A 853 20.32 -14.73 30.81
N GLN A 854 19.73 -14.18 29.75
CA GLN A 854 19.20 -12.81 29.68
C GLN A 854 17.72 -12.89 29.24
N PRO A 855 16.78 -13.15 30.17
CA PRO A 855 15.36 -13.35 29.83
C PRO A 855 14.69 -12.12 29.20
N VAL A 856 15.19 -10.92 29.51
CA VAL A 856 14.67 -9.67 28.98
C VAL A 856 15.74 -9.04 28.07
N PRO A 857 15.61 -9.15 26.73
CA PRO A 857 16.60 -8.62 25.82
C PRO A 857 16.63 -7.08 25.86
N SER A 858 17.71 -6.46 25.41
CA SER A 858 17.85 -4.98 25.46
C SER A 858 17.25 -4.29 24.23
N LEU A 859 16.03 -4.71 23.86
CA LEU A 859 15.28 -4.17 22.73
C LEU A 859 14.53 -2.90 23.12
N ARG A 860 14.42 -1.97 22.16
CA ARG A 860 13.53 -0.82 22.22
C ARG A 860 12.26 -1.09 21.42
N LEU A 861 11.12 -0.85 22.04
CA LEU A 861 9.79 -1.06 21.45
C LEU A 861 9.08 0.29 21.39
N SER A 862 8.68 0.71 20.19
CA SER A 862 8.07 2.03 19.99
C SER A 862 6.83 1.94 19.11
N ALA A 863 5.71 2.45 19.59
CA ALA A 863 4.50 2.62 18.80
C ALA A 863 3.99 4.04 19.01
N HIS A 864 4.90 5.01 18.99
CA HIS A 864 4.60 6.36 19.42
C HIS A 864 3.67 7.06 18.43
N ALA A 865 2.70 7.82 18.94
CA ALA A 865 2.00 8.80 18.13
C ALA A 865 2.95 9.95 17.82
N ALA A 866 3.04 10.37 16.55
CA ALA A 866 3.93 11.47 16.23
C ALA A 866 3.51 12.75 16.99
N PRO A 867 4.45 13.54 17.53
CA PRO A 867 4.11 14.75 18.28
C PRO A 867 3.31 15.75 17.42
N ALA A 868 2.45 16.53 18.08
CA ALA A 868 1.77 17.66 17.45
C ALA A 868 2.81 18.59 16.80
N THR A 869 2.48 19.19 15.66
CA THR A 869 3.42 19.87 14.76
C THR A 869 4.37 20.85 15.47
N SER A 870 5.55 21.03 14.88
CA SER A 870 6.70 21.82 15.38
C SER A 870 6.48 23.33 15.58
N THR A 871 5.23 23.81 15.56
CA THR A 871 4.88 25.23 15.67
C THR A 871 3.65 25.44 16.56
N GLY A 872 3.82 25.18 17.86
CA GLY A 872 3.18 25.92 18.96
C GLY A 872 1.65 26.05 19.02
N SER A 873 0.91 25.33 18.18
CA SER A 873 -0.53 25.51 18.02
C SER A 873 -1.27 24.49 18.87
N ARG A 874 -1.69 24.89 20.07
CA ARG A 874 -2.39 24.09 21.10
C ARG A 874 -3.83 23.69 20.70
N PHE A 875 -4.07 23.24 19.48
CA PHE A 875 -5.43 22.99 18.99
C PHE A 875 -5.78 21.49 18.99
N ALA A 876 -6.43 21.08 20.10
CA ALA A 876 -7.36 19.97 20.36
C ALA A 876 -7.14 18.58 19.72
N LEU A 877 -7.05 17.54 20.58
CA LEU A 877 -6.88 16.09 20.32
C LEU A 877 -5.54 15.67 19.69
N ASN A 878 -4.57 15.42 20.58
CA ASN A 878 -3.30 14.78 20.23
C ASN A 878 -3.51 13.36 19.69
N ALA A 879 -2.66 12.95 18.75
CA ALA A 879 -2.58 11.55 18.35
C ALA A 879 -2.26 10.69 19.58
N GLN A 880 -2.75 9.45 19.57
CA GLN A 880 -2.53 8.50 20.65
C GLN A 880 -1.48 7.47 20.26
N ASP A 881 -0.69 7.10 21.25
CA ASP A 881 0.26 6.01 21.15
C ASP A 881 -0.44 4.70 20.79
N GLY A 882 0.28 3.83 20.11
CA GLY A 882 -0.17 2.53 19.65
C GLY A 882 -0.08 1.45 20.72
N THR A 883 -0.44 0.22 20.37
CA THR A 883 -0.51 -0.88 21.34
C THR A 883 0.74 -1.77 21.29
N LEU A 884 1.22 -2.19 22.46
CA LEU A 884 2.18 -3.28 22.62
C LEU A 884 1.53 -4.44 23.37
N TRP A 885 1.40 -5.59 22.72
CA TRP A 885 0.92 -6.83 23.32
C TRP A 885 2.10 -7.74 23.72
N LEU A 886 2.08 -8.23 24.95
CA LEU A 886 3.03 -9.22 25.49
C LEU A 886 2.26 -10.40 26.13
N PRO A 887 2.82 -11.63 26.11
CA PRO A 887 2.14 -12.81 26.63
C PRO A 887 2.18 -12.86 28.17
N ASP A 888 3.14 -12.18 28.79
CA ASP A 888 3.36 -12.16 30.22
C ASP A 888 3.97 -10.82 30.71
N ARG A 889 4.32 -10.78 32.00
CA ARG A 889 4.91 -9.61 32.68
C ARG A 889 6.44 -9.64 32.80
N LEU A 890 7.14 -10.56 32.14
CA LEU A 890 8.59 -10.76 32.29
C LEU A 890 9.37 -9.46 32.03
N TRP A 891 8.92 -8.68 31.05
CA TRP A 891 9.52 -7.41 30.62
C TRP A 891 9.32 -6.25 31.61
N LEU A 892 8.55 -6.49 32.68
CA LEU A 892 8.25 -5.54 33.76
C LEU A 892 8.85 -5.98 35.10
N ALA A 893 9.67 -7.03 35.10
CA ALA A 893 10.34 -7.50 36.30
C ALA A 893 11.43 -6.50 36.74
N GLY A 894 11.15 -5.72 37.78
CA GLY A 894 12.07 -4.73 38.34
C GLY A 894 12.04 -3.38 37.61
N SER A 895 13.18 -2.69 37.56
CA SER A 895 13.29 -1.37 36.91
C SER A 895 13.26 -1.47 35.39
N VAL A 896 12.53 -0.55 34.76
CA VAL A 896 12.42 -0.42 33.30
C VAL A 896 13.34 0.71 32.85
N LEU A 897 14.42 0.36 32.15
CA LEU A 897 15.52 1.27 31.81
C LEU A 897 15.76 1.37 30.30
N ARG A 898 16.53 2.39 29.88
CA ARG A 898 17.13 2.51 28.53
C ARG A 898 16.14 2.62 27.36
N GLN A 899 15.09 3.44 27.47
CA GLN A 899 14.12 3.61 26.36
C GLN A 899 13.46 2.33 25.88
N ARG A 900 13.29 1.35 26.77
CA ARG A 900 12.68 0.05 26.43
C ARG A 900 11.30 0.23 25.79
N PHE A 901 10.51 1.17 26.30
CA PHE A 901 9.21 1.51 25.74
C PHE A 901 9.17 2.99 25.34
N GLY A 902 8.92 3.25 24.07
CA GLY A 902 8.74 4.58 23.48
C GLY A 902 7.30 4.77 23.00
N GLY A 903 6.44 5.33 23.85
CA GLY A 903 5.05 5.65 23.51
C GLY A 903 4.27 4.39 23.16
N VAL A 904 3.93 3.57 24.16
CA VAL A 904 3.12 2.37 23.96
C VAL A 904 2.00 2.26 24.98
N GLN A 905 0.85 1.77 24.52
CA GLN A 905 -0.25 1.28 25.32
C GLN A 905 -0.04 -0.22 25.56
N LEU A 906 0.36 -0.57 26.78
CA LEU A 906 0.68 -1.93 27.13
C LEU A 906 -0.59 -2.79 27.26
N MET A 907 -0.57 -3.97 26.67
CA MET A 907 -1.62 -4.98 26.78
C MET A 907 -0.99 -6.31 27.19
N ILE A 908 -1.38 -6.81 28.37
CA ILE A 908 -1.01 -8.15 28.85
C ILE A 908 -2.30 -8.82 29.33
N PRO A 909 -2.64 -10.03 28.84
CA PRO A 909 -3.84 -10.73 29.26
C PRO A 909 -3.92 -10.91 30.78
N GLY A 910 -5.05 -10.50 31.38
CA GLY A 910 -5.29 -10.64 32.82
C GLY A 910 -4.46 -9.75 33.74
N PHE A 911 -3.68 -8.82 33.19
CA PHE A 911 -2.82 -7.92 33.96
C PHE A 911 -3.62 -6.75 34.57
N ASN A 912 -4.04 -6.94 35.81
CA ASN A 912 -4.85 -5.95 36.56
C ASN A 912 -4.08 -5.29 37.71
N VAL A 913 -2.96 -5.90 38.13
CA VAL A 913 -2.11 -5.39 39.22
C VAL A 913 -0.64 -5.56 38.83
N TRP A 914 0.14 -4.48 38.95
CA TRP A 914 1.59 -4.52 38.84
C TRP A 914 2.22 -4.39 40.22
N GLU A 915 2.74 -5.49 40.74
CA GLU A 915 3.46 -5.51 42.01
C GLU A 915 4.97 -5.43 41.79
N ALA A 916 5.64 -4.51 42.49
CA ALA A 916 7.09 -4.35 42.45
C ALA A 916 7.67 -4.07 43.84
N ALA A 917 8.86 -4.60 44.14
CA ALA A 917 9.56 -4.28 45.38
C ALA A 917 10.08 -2.84 45.38
N ASN A 918 10.75 -2.44 44.30
CA ASN A 918 11.08 -1.05 43.95
C ASN A 918 10.92 -0.93 42.43
N LEU A 919 10.57 0.26 41.94
CA LEU A 919 10.37 0.49 40.52
C LEU A 919 11.04 1.79 40.08
N THR A 920 12.03 1.69 39.21
CA THR A 920 12.58 2.84 38.49
C THR A 920 12.14 2.79 37.03
N LEU A 921 11.56 3.88 36.54
CA LEU A 921 11.29 4.12 35.13
C LEU A 921 12.28 5.20 34.64
N ASP A 922 13.11 4.85 33.68
CA ASP A 922 14.22 5.67 33.19
C ASP A 922 14.10 5.84 31.67
N ASP A 923 13.74 7.05 31.24
CA ASP A 923 13.55 7.41 29.83
C ASP A 923 12.54 6.48 29.11
N VAL A 924 11.38 6.27 29.72
CA VAL A 924 10.32 5.36 29.27
C VAL A 924 9.02 6.13 29.07
N ASP A 925 8.34 5.95 27.94
CA ASP A 925 6.97 6.46 27.74
C ASP A 925 5.99 5.28 27.63
N LEU A 926 5.24 5.05 28.71
CA LEU A 926 4.44 3.85 28.93
C LEU A 926 3.04 4.22 29.42
N THR A 927 2.02 3.72 28.70
CA THR A 927 0.62 3.75 29.14
C THR A 927 0.22 2.38 29.65
N LEU A 928 -0.20 2.32 30.92
CA LEU A 928 -0.68 1.10 31.56
C LEU A 928 -2.09 0.72 31.07
N PRO A 929 -2.46 -0.58 31.13
CA PRO A 929 -3.83 -1.01 30.88
C PRO A 929 -4.85 -0.21 31.69
N GLU A 930 -6.00 0.08 31.09
CA GLU A 930 -7.10 0.77 31.76
C GLU A 930 -7.53 -0.02 33.01
N GLY A 931 -7.61 0.66 34.14
CA GLY A 931 -8.02 0.09 35.42
C GLY A 931 -6.93 -0.58 36.23
N LEU A 932 -5.69 -0.63 35.74
CA LEU A 932 -4.60 -1.31 36.43
C LEU A 932 -4.23 -0.62 37.76
N THR A 933 -3.97 -1.42 38.78
CA THR A 933 -3.35 -0.97 40.04
C THR A 933 -1.84 -1.17 40.00
N LEU A 934 -1.06 -0.09 40.10
CA LEU A 934 0.37 -0.15 40.35
C LEU A 934 0.62 -0.17 41.86
N ALA A 935 1.26 -1.22 42.36
CA ALA A 935 1.58 -1.42 43.78
C ALA A 935 3.09 -1.62 43.96
N VAL A 936 3.78 -0.58 44.40
CA VAL A 936 5.22 -0.59 44.67
C VAL A 936 5.42 -0.65 46.18
N ALA A 937 6.05 -1.70 46.70
CA ALA A 937 6.25 -1.88 48.14
C ALA A 937 7.29 -0.90 48.73
N GLY A 938 8.28 -0.51 47.92
CA GLY A 938 9.34 0.44 48.25
C GLY A 938 9.19 1.74 47.46
N ASP A 939 10.24 2.14 46.75
CA ASP A 939 10.30 3.41 46.02
C ASP A 939 9.80 3.30 44.58
N LEU A 940 9.08 4.33 44.14
CA LEU A 940 8.77 4.60 42.73
C LEU A 940 9.57 5.82 42.26
N VAL A 941 10.45 5.62 41.28
CA VAL A 941 11.33 6.66 40.74
C VAL A 941 11.08 6.83 39.24
N LEU A 942 10.79 8.06 38.81
CA LEU A 942 10.69 8.44 37.39
C LEU A 942 11.81 9.41 37.06
N THR A 943 12.63 9.07 36.06
CA THR A 943 13.83 9.84 35.70
C THR A 943 14.09 9.92 34.20
N ASN A 944 14.98 10.83 33.80
CA ASN A 944 15.50 10.98 32.43
C ASN A 944 14.42 11.10 31.35
N GLY A 945 13.30 11.78 31.64
CA GLY A 945 12.23 11.97 30.66
C GLY A 945 11.10 10.93 30.74
N ALA A 946 11.12 10.04 31.73
CA ALA A 946 10.12 9.01 31.87
C ALA A 946 8.70 9.59 32.01
N ARG A 947 7.75 9.06 31.24
CA ARG A 947 6.33 9.38 31.25
C ARG A 947 5.52 8.11 31.52
N LEU A 948 4.82 8.09 32.64
CA LEU A 948 3.94 6.99 33.03
C LEU A 948 2.48 7.43 32.98
N VAL A 949 1.69 6.87 32.07
CA VAL A 949 0.26 7.14 31.96
C VAL A 949 -0.53 6.03 32.66
N VAL A 950 -1.44 6.42 33.56
CA VAL A 950 -2.32 5.51 34.31
C VAL A 950 -3.76 5.90 34.03
N ALA A 951 -4.54 5.02 33.42
CA ALA A 951 -5.93 5.30 33.05
C ALA A 951 -6.92 4.59 33.95
N ALA A 952 -7.93 5.32 34.44
CA ALA A 952 -8.97 4.77 35.30
C ALA A 952 -10.04 4.02 34.48
N ALA A 953 -10.42 2.81 34.92
CA ALA A 953 -11.57 2.10 34.37
C ALA A 953 -12.90 2.63 34.91
N GLY A 954 -13.99 2.31 34.21
CA GLY A 954 -15.34 2.65 34.64
C GLY A 954 -15.73 1.95 35.94
N THR A 955 -16.38 2.67 36.85
CA THR A 955 -16.85 2.14 38.15
C THR A 955 -18.36 1.98 38.13
N HIS A 956 -18.86 0.75 38.20
CA HIS A 956 -20.31 0.45 38.17
C HIS A 956 -21.01 0.58 39.54
N ALA A 957 -20.28 0.86 40.62
CA ALA A 957 -20.82 0.99 41.97
C ALA A 957 -21.00 2.47 42.36
N PRO A 958 -22.20 2.90 42.80
CA PRO A 958 -22.40 4.23 43.39
C PRO A 958 -21.43 4.42 44.57
N GLY A 959 -20.47 5.33 44.44
CA GLY A 959 -19.48 5.64 45.50
C GLY A 959 -18.09 5.02 45.35
N SER A 960 -17.86 4.09 44.41
CA SER A 960 -16.50 3.66 44.06
C SER A 960 -15.85 4.73 43.19
N ARG A 961 -14.92 5.50 43.75
CA ARG A 961 -14.33 6.68 43.08
C ARG A 961 -13.11 6.33 42.22
N TYR A 962 -12.38 5.29 42.59
CA TYR A 962 -11.13 4.90 41.93
C TYR A 962 -11.39 3.87 40.84
N GLY A 963 -11.09 4.24 39.61
CA GLY A 963 -11.04 3.31 38.48
C GLY A 963 -9.67 2.64 38.33
N ALA A 964 -8.61 3.25 38.89
CA ALA A 964 -7.24 2.72 38.95
C ALA A 964 -6.51 3.30 40.17
N ALA A 965 -5.34 2.75 40.51
CA ALA A 965 -4.57 3.22 41.66
C ALA A 965 -3.05 3.10 41.46
N VAL A 966 -2.31 4.03 42.06
CA VAL A 966 -0.85 3.97 42.25
C VAL A 966 -0.59 4.00 43.76
N ARG A 967 -0.02 2.92 44.28
CA ARG A 967 0.31 2.73 45.70
C ARG A 967 1.81 2.58 45.84
N VAL A 968 2.44 3.46 46.61
CA VAL A 968 3.88 3.48 46.85
C VAL A 968 4.13 3.31 48.35
N GLY A 969 4.83 2.25 48.73
CA GLY A 969 5.04 1.84 50.12
C GLY A 969 6.20 2.56 50.80
N ARG A 970 7.01 3.31 50.06
CA ARG A 970 8.01 4.25 50.60
C ARG A 970 7.94 5.62 49.92
N ASP A 971 8.90 5.98 49.06
CA ASP A 971 8.96 7.31 48.43
C ASP A 971 8.54 7.30 46.95
N LEU A 972 7.90 8.39 46.52
CA LEU A 972 7.72 8.73 45.11
C LEU A 972 8.69 9.85 44.74
N ASP A 973 9.61 9.59 43.82
CA ASP A 973 10.53 10.60 43.29
C ASP A 973 10.27 10.80 41.78
N ILE A 974 9.84 12.02 41.40
CA ILE A 974 9.69 12.44 40.01
C ILE A 974 10.79 13.47 39.70
N ALA A 975 11.76 13.07 38.90
CA ALA A 975 12.89 13.92 38.53
C ALA A 975 12.51 14.96 37.45
N THR A 976 13.46 15.82 37.12
CA THR A 976 13.34 16.81 36.05
C THR A 976 12.91 16.16 34.73
N ASN A 977 12.03 16.83 33.98
CA ASN A 977 11.46 16.36 32.71
C ASN A 977 10.67 15.03 32.77
N SER A 978 10.38 14.50 33.95
CA SER A 978 9.66 13.23 34.11
C SER A 978 8.22 13.45 34.58
N TRP A 979 7.29 12.59 34.16
CA TRP A 979 5.85 12.82 34.25
C TRP A 979 5.08 11.58 34.72
N LEU A 980 4.21 11.78 35.70
CA LEU A 980 3.11 10.87 35.99
C LEU A 980 1.81 11.47 35.45
N VAL A 981 1.06 10.73 34.64
CA VAL A 981 -0.11 11.24 33.91
C VAL A 981 -1.35 10.40 34.28
N PRO A 982 -2.10 10.79 35.32
CA PRO A 982 -3.36 10.15 35.64
C PRO A 982 -4.45 10.59 34.67
N VAL A 983 -5.21 9.62 34.14
CA VAL A 983 -6.31 9.86 33.20
C VAL A 983 -7.61 9.41 33.83
N ALA A 984 -8.57 10.33 33.96
CA ALA A 984 -9.90 10.00 34.43
C ALA A 984 -10.68 9.25 33.35
N GLN A 985 -11.60 8.40 33.77
CA GLN A 985 -12.46 7.69 32.84
C GLN A 985 -13.36 8.72 32.13
N PRO A 986 -13.39 8.75 30.79
CA PRO A 986 -13.86 9.90 30.03
C PRO A 986 -15.38 10.16 30.07
N THR A 987 -16.19 9.20 30.53
CA THR A 987 -17.67 9.26 30.51
C THR A 987 -18.32 9.21 31.90
N GLN A 988 -17.75 8.45 32.83
CA GLN A 988 -18.19 8.22 34.21
C GLN A 988 -17.40 9.05 35.21
N GLY A 989 -16.19 9.51 34.87
CA GLY A 989 -15.36 10.36 35.72
C GLY A 989 -14.69 9.63 36.89
N ALA A 990 -14.51 8.32 36.79
CA ALA A 990 -13.68 7.56 37.73
C ALA A 990 -12.22 8.05 37.66
N ILE A 991 -11.51 8.07 38.79
CA ILE A 991 -10.19 8.71 38.90
C ILE A 991 -9.09 7.72 39.24
N VAL A 992 -7.85 8.16 39.10
CA VAL A 992 -6.68 7.44 39.59
C VAL A 992 -6.36 7.92 41.01
N GLY A 993 -6.28 7.00 41.97
CA GLY A 993 -5.82 7.32 43.32
C GLY A 993 -4.30 7.18 43.45
N LEU A 994 -3.60 8.21 43.92
CA LEU A 994 -2.16 8.16 44.19
C LEU A 994 -1.89 8.23 45.69
N ARG A 995 -1.40 7.13 46.26
CA ARG A 995 -1.07 6.99 47.68
C ARG A 995 0.42 6.71 47.83
N VAL A 996 1.09 7.50 48.67
CA VAL A 996 2.49 7.36 49.04
C VAL A 996 2.61 7.19 50.54
N ALA A 997 3.29 6.16 51.02
CA ALA A 997 3.35 5.87 52.45
C ALA A 997 4.29 6.83 53.20
N ARG A 998 5.35 7.33 52.54
CA ARG A 998 6.32 8.26 53.13
C ARG A 998 6.37 9.59 52.36
N ASP A 999 7.42 9.87 51.58
CA ASP A 999 7.62 11.17 50.96
C ASP A 999 7.29 11.16 49.47
N ALA A 1000 6.69 12.24 48.96
CA ALA A 1000 6.53 12.48 47.52
C ALA A 1000 7.35 13.71 47.13
N ARG A 1001 8.31 13.56 46.22
CA ARG A 1001 9.20 14.63 45.75
C ARG A 1001 9.04 14.82 44.25
N ILE A 1002 8.69 16.03 43.85
CA ILE A 1002 8.50 16.41 42.44
C ILE A 1002 9.49 17.53 42.13
N ALA A 1003 10.51 17.24 41.34
CA ALA A 1003 11.62 18.13 41.07
C ALA A 1003 11.27 19.29 40.12
N ALA A 1004 12.03 20.40 40.24
CA ALA A 1004 11.94 21.53 39.32
C ALA A 1004 12.50 21.21 37.92
N GLY A 1005 12.25 22.11 36.97
CA GLY A 1005 12.88 22.07 35.64
C GLY A 1005 12.08 21.34 34.54
N GLY A 1006 10.77 21.16 34.70
CA GLY A 1006 9.89 20.63 33.64
C GLY A 1006 9.37 19.21 33.86
N GLY A 1007 9.34 18.69 35.09
CA GLY A 1007 8.68 17.44 35.46
C GLY A 1007 7.50 17.65 36.42
N GLY A 1008 6.61 16.66 36.56
CA GLY A 1008 5.37 16.83 37.33
C GLY A 1008 4.37 15.68 37.31
N ILE A 1009 3.20 15.94 37.89
CA ILE A 1009 2.00 15.13 37.69
C ILE A 1009 1.03 15.96 36.86
N ASP A 1010 0.65 15.46 35.68
CA ASP A 1010 -0.17 16.21 34.72
C ASP A 1010 -1.42 15.43 34.32
N ALA A 1011 -2.57 15.92 34.77
CA ALA A 1011 -3.90 15.45 34.43
C ALA A 1011 -4.63 16.44 33.48
N SER A 1012 -3.93 17.43 32.91
CA SER A 1012 -4.55 18.45 32.08
C SER A 1012 -5.21 17.83 30.84
N GLU A 1013 -6.42 18.28 30.52
CA GLU A 1013 -7.26 17.75 29.43
C GLU A 1013 -7.65 16.26 29.55
N ARG A 1014 -7.43 15.62 30.71
CA ARG A 1014 -7.71 14.20 30.98
C ARG A 1014 -8.95 13.96 31.86
N GLY A 1015 -9.91 14.88 31.80
CA GLY A 1015 -11.21 14.79 32.46
C GLY A 1015 -12.31 14.28 31.51
N TYR A 1016 -13.51 14.85 31.59
CA TYR A 1016 -14.58 14.51 30.65
C TYR A 1016 -14.26 15.00 29.24
N HIS A 1017 -14.53 14.17 28.23
CA HIS A 1017 -14.22 14.49 26.82
C HIS A 1017 -15.25 15.39 26.16
N GLY A 1018 -14.78 16.35 25.37
CA GLY A 1018 -15.59 17.05 24.37
C GLY A 1018 -15.58 16.28 23.06
N SER A 1019 -16.75 15.93 22.53
CA SER A 1019 -16.87 15.31 21.20
C SER A 1019 -18.02 15.93 20.40
N LEU A 1020 -18.14 15.57 19.12
CA LEU A 1020 -19.19 16.09 18.23
C LEU A 1020 -20.61 15.72 18.65
N GLN A 1021 -20.84 14.84 19.61
CA GLN A 1021 -22.20 14.48 20.01
C GLN A 1021 -22.34 14.28 21.52
N GLU A 1022 -21.23 14.17 22.24
CA GLU A 1022 -21.22 13.90 23.67
C GLU A 1022 -20.74 15.13 24.42
N ARG A 1023 -21.69 15.79 25.06
CA ARG A 1023 -21.45 16.73 26.16
C ARG A 1023 -21.30 15.85 27.39
N LEU A 1024 -20.07 15.69 27.87
CA LEU A 1024 -19.79 14.85 29.02
C LEU A 1024 -19.39 15.72 30.22
N GLY A 1025 -19.93 15.33 31.36
CA GLY A 1025 -19.62 15.93 32.66
C GLY A 1025 -20.76 16.78 33.24
N PRO A 1026 -20.90 16.83 34.58
CA PRO A 1026 -22.02 17.50 35.25
C PRO A 1026 -22.16 19.01 34.96
N GLY A 1027 -21.07 19.66 34.60
CA GLY A 1027 -21.00 21.07 34.24
C GLY A 1027 -20.74 21.30 32.75
N GLN A 1028 -21.15 20.38 31.88
CA GLN A 1028 -20.98 20.52 30.43
C GLN A 1028 -21.57 21.82 29.87
N GLY A 1029 -20.85 22.48 28.97
CA GLY A 1029 -21.33 23.68 28.29
C GLY A 1029 -22.51 23.38 27.35
N ALA A 1030 -23.48 24.28 27.25
CA ALA A 1030 -24.57 24.15 26.30
C ALA A 1030 -24.08 24.31 24.84
N PRO A 1031 -24.80 23.76 23.84
CA PRO A 1031 -24.46 23.97 22.42
C PRO A 1031 -24.37 25.46 22.08
N GLY A 1032 -23.51 25.81 21.13
CA GLY A 1032 -23.14 27.19 20.80
C GLY A 1032 -21.90 27.67 21.53
N ALA A 1033 -20.84 26.86 21.55
CA ALA A 1033 -19.51 27.27 22.02
C ALA A 1033 -19.40 27.73 23.50
N ASN A 1034 -20.32 27.31 24.36
CA ASN A 1034 -20.30 27.72 25.75
C ASN A 1034 -19.24 26.95 26.54
N GLY A 1035 -18.57 27.60 27.47
CA GLY A 1035 -17.52 26.98 28.28
C GLY A 1035 -18.07 25.91 29.22
N GLY A 1036 -17.27 24.89 29.50
CA GLY A 1036 -17.55 23.96 30.60
C GLY A 1036 -17.41 24.68 31.94
N GLY A 1037 -18.20 24.31 32.94
CA GLY A 1037 -18.05 24.80 34.31
C GLY A 1037 -17.59 23.69 35.24
N HIS A 1038 -16.71 24.00 36.20
CA HIS A 1038 -16.28 23.15 37.31
C HIS A 1038 -15.50 24.06 38.25
N GLY A 1039 -15.77 24.10 39.56
CA GLY A 1039 -15.15 25.08 40.48
C GLY A 1039 -15.61 26.54 40.31
N GLY A 1040 -15.75 27.00 39.07
CA GLY A 1040 -16.37 28.25 38.61
C GLY A 1040 -17.26 28.04 37.38
N ARG A 1041 -18.13 29.00 37.06
CA ARG A 1041 -19.08 28.90 35.92
C ARG A 1041 -18.34 29.08 34.59
N GLY A 1042 -18.66 28.25 33.61
CA GLY A 1042 -18.18 28.43 32.24
C GLY A 1042 -18.74 29.72 31.62
N GLY A 1043 -17.97 30.36 30.74
CA GLY A 1043 -18.37 31.57 30.01
C GLY A 1043 -19.44 31.29 28.93
N GLY A 1044 -20.11 32.34 28.45
CA GLY A 1044 -21.17 32.27 27.43
C GLY A 1044 -22.60 32.16 28.00
N GLY A 1045 -23.61 32.52 27.20
CA GLY A 1045 -25.02 32.56 27.62
C GLY A 1045 -25.61 31.22 28.09
N GLY A 1046 -24.98 30.10 27.67
CA GLY A 1046 -25.26 28.73 28.10
C GLY A 1046 -24.09 28.05 28.82
N GLY A 1047 -23.20 28.82 29.45
CA GLY A 1047 -22.04 28.34 30.18
C GLY A 1047 -22.36 27.30 31.25
N GLY A 1048 -21.50 26.28 31.35
CA GLY A 1048 -21.64 25.14 32.25
C GLY A 1048 -21.71 25.52 33.73
N LYS A 1049 -22.49 24.75 34.51
CA LYS A 1049 -22.71 25.00 35.94
C LYS A 1049 -21.50 24.60 36.80
N VAL A 1050 -21.36 25.25 37.95
CA VAL A 1050 -20.44 24.82 39.02
C VAL A 1050 -20.95 23.51 39.61
N TYR A 1051 -20.03 22.58 39.86
CA TYR A 1051 -20.30 21.33 40.57
C TYR A 1051 -19.05 20.86 41.33
N GLY A 1052 -19.16 19.74 42.04
CA GLY A 1052 -18.11 19.20 42.89
C GLY A 1052 -18.02 19.88 44.26
N ASP A 1053 -17.33 19.22 45.18
CA ASP A 1053 -17.10 19.68 46.54
C ASP A 1053 -15.80 20.49 46.62
N ALA A 1054 -15.85 21.68 47.23
CA ALA A 1054 -14.67 22.52 47.47
C ALA A 1054 -13.71 21.91 48.51
N ARG A 1055 -14.26 21.19 49.50
CA ARG A 1055 -13.52 20.56 50.60
C ARG A 1055 -13.09 19.13 50.28
N LEU A 1056 -13.58 18.56 49.18
CA LEU A 1056 -13.19 17.25 48.68
C LEU A 1056 -13.18 17.23 47.14
N PRO A 1057 -12.23 17.95 46.50
CA PRO A 1057 -12.17 18.08 45.05
C PRO A 1057 -11.71 16.76 44.41
N LEU A 1058 -12.67 15.91 44.05
CA LEU A 1058 -12.43 14.57 43.50
C LEU A 1058 -13.08 14.34 42.14
N GLN A 1059 -13.68 15.37 41.54
CA GLN A 1059 -14.39 15.24 40.28
C GLN A 1059 -13.55 15.84 39.15
N PRO A 1060 -13.44 15.15 37.99
CA PRO A 1060 -12.77 15.73 36.83
C PRO A 1060 -13.60 16.89 36.30
N GLY A 1061 -12.95 17.85 35.63
CA GLY A 1061 -13.59 18.94 34.92
C GLY A 1061 -14.46 18.45 33.76
N SER A 1062 -15.51 19.20 33.45
CA SER A 1062 -16.44 18.96 32.34
C SER A 1062 -15.95 19.53 31.01
N ALA A 1063 -16.41 18.90 29.94
CA ALA A 1063 -16.21 19.36 28.57
C ALA A 1063 -17.03 20.62 28.24
N ALA A 1064 -16.56 21.37 27.26
CA ALA A 1064 -17.27 22.53 26.74
C ALA A 1064 -18.34 22.17 25.69
N GLY A 1065 -19.20 23.13 25.36
CA GLY A 1065 -20.18 23.01 24.29
C GLY A 1065 -19.57 23.21 22.90
N TRP A 1066 -20.12 22.49 21.92
CA TRP A 1066 -19.82 22.61 20.49
C TRP A 1066 -20.81 23.53 19.75
N ASN A 1067 -20.46 24.08 18.58
CA ASN A 1067 -21.35 24.84 17.69
C ASN A 1067 -21.61 24.09 16.36
N GLY A 1068 -22.88 23.90 16.00
CA GLY A 1068 -23.35 22.95 14.99
C GLY A 1068 -23.40 23.43 13.53
N TYR A 1069 -22.67 24.47 13.12
CA TYR A 1069 -22.68 24.93 11.72
C TYR A 1069 -21.92 23.94 10.81
N GLY A 1070 -22.65 22.97 10.25
CA GLY A 1070 -22.16 21.98 9.31
C GLY A 1070 -22.08 22.52 7.88
N GLY A 1071 -20.87 22.84 7.44
CA GLY A 1071 -20.46 22.87 6.03
C GLY A 1071 -19.36 21.83 5.76
N PRO A 1072 -18.93 21.61 4.50
CA PRO A 1072 -17.95 20.58 4.11
C PRO A 1072 -16.54 20.74 4.72
N GLN A 1073 -16.28 21.78 5.51
CA GLN A 1073 -14.95 22.24 5.92
C GLN A 1073 -14.60 22.01 7.41
N GLY A 1074 -15.42 21.32 8.21
CA GLY A 1074 -15.00 20.87 9.54
C GLY A 1074 -16.04 21.06 10.63
N HIS A 1075 -15.89 20.30 11.72
CA HIS A 1075 -16.77 20.35 12.87
C HIS A 1075 -16.05 20.98 14.07
N THR A 1076 -16.76 21.80 14.85
CA THR A 1076 -16.23 22.44 16.06
C THR A 1076 -16.29 21.46 17.24
N ILE A 1077 -15.24 21.37 18.06
CA ILE A 1077 -15.19 20.51 19.25
C ILE A 1077 -14.93 21.40 20.48
N GLY A 1078 -15.77 21.28 21.50
CA GLY A 1078 -15.54 21.94 22.79
C GLY A 1078 -14.31 21.35 23.51
N GLY A 1079 -13.59 22.17 24.27
CA GLY A 1079 -12.39 21.70 24.99
C GLY A 1079 -12.71 20.61 26.01
N ASN A 1080 -11.77 19.66 26.19
CA ASN A 1080 -11.85 18.62 27.22
C ASN A 1080 -11.74 19.24 28.62
N GLY A 1081 -12.41 18.65 29.61
CA GLY A 1081 -12.20 19.05 31.00
C GLY A 1081 -10.84 18.58 31.54
N GLY A 1082 -10.31 19.28 32.55
CA GLY A 1082 -9.11 18.85 33.27
C GLY A 1082 -9.38 17.59 34.11
N GLY A 1083 -8.38 16.74 34.29
CA GLY A 1083 -8.49 15.49 35.05
C GLY A 1083 -8.48 15.69 36.57
N VAL A 1084 -8.10 14.64 37.30
CA VAL A 1084 -7.99 14.70 38.77
C VAL A 1084 -6.61 14.24 39.20
N ILE A 1085 -5.95 15.04 40.03
CA ILE A 1085 -4.77 14.64 40.78
C ILE A 1085 -5.18 14.45 42.23
N HIS A 1086 -5.18 13.20 42.68
CA HIS A 1086 -5.43 12.83 44.06
C HIS A 1086 -4.16 12.25 44.67
N LEU A 1087 -3.39 13.06 45.41
CA LEU A 1087 -2.09 12.71 46.00
C LEU A 1087 -2.13 12.76 47.53
N LEU A 1088 -2.00 11.59 48.16
CA LEU A 1088 -1.87 11.44 49.61
C LEU A 1088 -0.46 10.97 49.98
N ALA A 1089 0.15 11.57 50.99
CA ALA A 1089 1.43 11.11 51.54
C ALA A 1089 1.41 10.99 53.06
N GLY A 1090 2.04 9.95 53.61
CA GLY A 1090 2.22 9.78 55.06
C GLY A 1090 3.35 10.62 55.68
N GLY A 1091 4.26 11.16 54.85
CA GLY A 1091 5.39 11.99 55.22
C GLY A 1091 5.29 13.41 54.65
N ALA A 1092 6.28 13.84 53.87
CA ALA A 1092 6.30 15.15 53.23
C ALA A 1092 5.97 15.07 51.73
N ILE A 1093 5.14 16.00 51.25
CA ILE A 1093 4.97 16.29 49.82
C ILE A 1093 5.78 17.54 49.49
N ARG A 1094 6.81 17.41 48.64
CA ARG A 1094 7.61 18.52 48.13
C ARG A 1094 7.36 18.71 46.64
N VAL A 1095 6.73 19.82 46.27
CA VAL A 1095 6.40 20.18 44.89
C VAL A 1095 7.28 21.35 44.45
N ASP A 1096 8.42 21.06 43.81
CA ASP A 1096 9.26 22.06 43.15
C ASP A 1096 8.97 22.16 41.63
N GLY A 1097 8.29 21.15 41.07
CA GLY A 1097 7.81 21.08 39.68
C GLY A 1097 6.34 21.48 39.48
N LEU A 1098 5.59 20.74 38.64
CA LEU A 1098 4.20 21.02 38.27
C LEU A 1098 3.21 19.95 38.78
N LEU A 1099 2.09 20.39 39.34
CA LEU A 1099 0.85 19.61 39.44
C LEU A 1099 -0.23 20.34 38.65
N ALA A 1100 -0.73 19.74 37.56
CA ALA A 1100 -1.69 20.40 36.67
C ALA A 1100 -2.90 19.53 36.35
N ALA A 1101 -4.09 20.12 36.43
CA ALA A 1101 -5.32 19.57 35.89
C ALA A 1101 -6.06 20.67 35.11
N ASP A 1102 -5.36 21.35 34.21
CA ASP A 1102 -5.95 22.43 33.42
C ASP A 1102 -6.97 21.86 32.41
N GLY A 1103 -8.02 22.63 32.14
CA GLY A 1103 -8.99 22.35 31.09
C GLY A 1103 -8.42 22.68 29.71
N GLY A 1104 -8.82 21.90 28.71
CA GLY A 1104 -8.39 22.07 27.32
C GLY A 1104 -9.07 23.26 26.65
N ALA A 1105 -8.37 23.92 25.75
CA ALA A 1105 -8.97 24.98 24.92
C ALA A 1105 -9.99 24.40 23.92
N GLY A 1106 -11.00 25.19 23.56
CA GLY A 1106 -11.92 24.84 22.47
C GLY A 1106 -11.23 24.78 21.11
N ALA A 1107 -11.67 23.86 20.25
CA ALA A 1107 -11.16 23.74 18.88
C ALA A 1107 -11.84 24.76 17.93
N TYR A 1108 -11.02 25.44 17.12
CA TYR A 1108 -11.29 26.27 15.92
C TYR A 1108 -12.75 26.63 15.54
N TYR A 1109 -13.02 27.94 15.30
CA TYR A 1109 -14.34 28.58 15.04
C TYR A 1109 -15.43 28.15 16.04
N ASN A 1110 -15.72 28.95 17.07
CA ASN A 1110 -16.89 28.74 17.92
C ASN A 1110 -16.85 27.46 18.78
N GLY A 1111 -15.70 27.16 19.39
CA GLY A 1111 -15.54 26.12 20.41
C GLY A 1111 -15.36 26.72 21.80
N GLY A 1112 -16.14 26.26 22.79
CA GLY A 1112 -15.99 26.68 24.18
C GLY A 1112 -14.76 26.06 24.85
N GLY A 1113 -14.23 26.71 25.88
CA GLY A 1113 -13.14 26.17 26.70
C GLY A 1113 -13.60 25.12 27.69
N GLY A 1114 -12.87 24.00 27.83
CA GLY A 1114 -13.14 22.96 28.82
C GLY A 1114 -12.83 23.46 30.23
N SER A 1115 -13.55 22.99 31.25
CA SER A 1115 -13.31 23.45 32.62
C SER A 1115 -12.06 22.83 33.24
N GLY A 1116 -11.42 23.55 34.17
CA GLY A 1116 -10.32 23.01 34.98
C GLY A 1116 -10.77 21.81 35.83
N GLY A 1117 -9.82 20.96 36.19
CA GLY A 1117 -10.05 19.72 36.95
C GLY A 1117 -9.97 19.88 38.46
N SER A 1118 -9.61 18.81 39.17
CA SER A 1118 -9.48 18.79 40.63
C SER A 1118 -8.08 18.39 41.09
N LEU A 1119 -7.53 19.13 42.05
CA LEU A 1119 -6.31 18.74 42.78
C LEU A 1119 -6.66 18.57 44.26
N TRP A 1120 -6.42 17.36 44.76
CA TRP A 1120 -6.51 17.02 46.17
C TRP A 1120 -5.16 16.53 46.68
N VAL A 1121 -4.48 17.37 47.46
CA VAL A 1121 -3.13 17.09 48.00
C VAL A 1121 -3.19 17.07 49.52
N ALA A 1122 -2.81 15.96 50.16
CA ALA A 1122 -2.87 15.84 51.62
C ALA A 1122 -1.66 15.12 52.23
N ALA A 1123 -1.02 15.73 53.23
CA ALA A 1123 0.09 15.14 53.98
C ALA A 1123 0.37 15.87 55.31
N PRO A 1124 1.15 15.28 56.23
CA PRO A 1124 1.64 15.99 57.41
C PRO A 1124 2.44 17.25 57.09
N ARG A 1125 3.22 17.24 56.00
CA ARG A 1125 3.96 18.41 55.50
C ARG A 1125 3.77 18.57 54.01
N VAL A 1126 3.41 19.77 53.56
CA VAL A 1126 3.34 20.13 52.14
C VAL A 1126 4.19 21.38 51.93
N GLY A 1127 5.04 21.40 50.90
CA GLY A 1127 5.88 22.56 50.60
C GLY A 1127 6.56 22.46 49.24
N GLY A 1128 7.36 23.46 48.88
CA GLY A 1128 8.11 23.52 47.62
C GLY A 1128 7.93 24.86 46.89
N SER A 1129 8.68 25.05 45.81
CA SER A 1129 8.66 26.28 44.99
C SER A 1129 7.89 26.15 43.66
N GLY A 1130 7.20 25.03 43.47
CA GLY A 1130 6.53 24.65 42.23
C GLY A 1130 5.16 25.30 42.04
N ARG A 1131 4.38 24.75 41.11
CA ARG A 1131 3.07 25.27 40.67
C ARG A 1131 1.96 24.23 40.80
N LEU A 1132 0.82 24.64 41.35
CA LEU A 1132 -0.46 23.92 41.23
C LEU A 1132 -1.40 24.69 40.31
N SER A 1133 -1.98 24.00 39.33
CA SER A 1133 -2.82 24.62 38.30
C SER A 1133 -4.07 23.78 38.03
N ALA A 1134 -5.23 24.44 38.02
CA ALA A 1134 -6.52 23.86 37.64
C ALA A 1134 -7.33 24.88 36.83
N ARG A 1135 -6.70 25.52 35.86
CA ARG A 1135 -7.29 26.61 35.09
C ARG A 1135 -8.31 26.09 34.09
N GLY A 1136 -9.32 26.91 33.81
CA GLY A 1136 -10.22 26.64 32.68
C GLY A 1136 -9.49 26.86 31.35
N GLY A 1137 -9.88 26.09 30.35
CA GLY A 1137 -9.40 26.24 28.98
C GLY A 1137 -9.91 27.52 28.35
N SER A 1138 -9.12 28.09 27.43
CA SER A 1138 -9.56 29.27 26.67
C SER A 1138 -10.65 28.92 25.64
N ALA A 1139 -11.56 29.86 25.42
CA ALA A 1139 -12.44 29.84 24.24
C ALA A 1139 -11.70 30.36 23.00
N HIS A 1140 -12.30 30.14 21.83
CA HIS A 1140 -11.83 30.69 20.56
C HIS A 1140 -12.72 31.88 20.13
N ARG A 1141 -12.20 33.12 20.13
CA ARG A 1141 -12.91 34.40 19.84
C ARG A 1141 -13.97 34.75 20.90
N ASP A 1142 -15.13 35.29 20.49
CA ASP A 1142 -16.16 35.92 21.34
C ASP A 1142 -17.01 34.90 22.14
N GLU A 1143 -16.44 33.74 22.46
CA GLU A 1143 -17.13 32.54 22.95
C GLU A 1143 -16.79 32.23 24.42
N GLY A 1144 -17.46 31.22 24.99
CA GLY A 1144 -17.37 30.92 26.41
C GLY A 1144 -16.09 30.20 26.85
N GLY A 1145 -15.22 30.89 27.59
CA GLY A 1145 -14.06 30.24 28.24
C GLY A 1145 -14.47 29.23 29.32
N GLY A 1146 -13.64 28.23 29.60
CA GLY A 1146 -13.90 27.25 30.65
C GLY A 1146 -13.79 27.86 32.04
N GLY A 1147 -14.64 27.39 32.96
CA GLY A 1147 -14.53 27.73 34.39
C GLY A 1147 -13.28 27.10 35.02
N GLY A 1148 -12.65 27.80 35.95
CA GLY A 1148 -11.49 27.30 36.68
C GLY A 1148 -11.88 26.25 37.72
N GLY A 1149 -11.12 25.16 37.81
CA GLY A 1149 -11.36 23.99 38.65
C GLY A 1149 -11.18 24.21 40.16
N ARG A 1150 -10.94 23.13 40.90
CA ARG A 1150 -10.84 23.14 42.36
C ARG A 1150 -9.48 22.64 42.82
N ILE A 1151 -8.81 23.41 43.68
CA ILE A 1151 -7.56 23.02 44.32
C ILE A 1151 -7.77 23.10 45.82
N GLY A 1152 -7.44 22.03 46.52
CA GLY A 1152 -7.27 22.09 47.96
C GLY A 1152 -6.01 21.36 48.41
N VAL A 1153 -5.39 21.92 49.44
CA VAL A 1153 -4.15 21.43 50.04
C VAL A 1153 -4.39 21.25 51.53
N TRP A 1154 -4.22 20.03 52.02
CA TRP A 1154 -4.39 19.67 53.43
C TRP A 1154 -3.04 19.34 54.04
N GLN A 1155 -2.58 20.24 54.91
CA GLN A 1155 -1.39 20.01 55.70
C GLN A 1155 -1.74 19.63 57.15
N GLY A 1156 -0.88 18.84 57.79
CA GLY A 1156 -1.01 18.46 59.19
C GLY A 1156 -1.98 17.29 59.41
N ILE A 1157 -2.42 16.64 58.33
CA ILE A 1157 -3.30 15.47 58.37
C ILE A 1157 -2.48 14.19 58.21
N ALA A 1158 -2.70 13.20 59.08
CA ALA A 1158 -2.10 11.88 58.92
C ALA A 1158 -2.77 11.12 57.77
N LEU A 1159 -2.03 10.23 57.10
CA LEU A 1159 -2.55 9.47 55.96
C LEU A 1159 -3.83 8.70 56.30
N ALA A 1160 -3.90 8.06 57.46
CA ALA A 1160 -5.10 7.33 57.90
C ALA A 1160 -6.32 8.23 58.07
N ASP A 1161 -6.13 9.46 58.55
CA ASP A 1161 -7.22 10.44 58.71
C ASP A 1161 -7.68 11.01 57.37
N ALA A 1162 -6.75 11.22 56.42
CA ALA A 1162 -7.09 11.59 55.06
C ALA A 1162 -7.91 10.49 54.36
N GLU A 1163 -7.52 9.22 54.55
CA GLU A 1163 -8.25 8.05 54.03
C GLU A 1163 -9.62 7.86 54.70
N ALA A 1164 -9.74 8.11 56.01
CA ALA A 1164 -11.02 8.07 56.71
C ALA A 1164 -11.99 9.14 56.17
N ARG A 1165 -11.50 10.34 55.87
CA ARG A 1165 -12.30 11.44 55.28
C ARG A 1165 -12.78 11.12 53.88
N LEU A 1166 -11.99 10.42 53.07
CA LEU A 1166 -12.43 9.87 51.77
C LEU A 1166 -13.64 8.94 51.92
N ALA A 1167 -13.63 8.09 52.95
CA ALA A 1167 -14.65 7.08 53.17
C ALA A 1167 -15.97 7.66 53.72
N GLN A 1168 -15.93 8.79 54.44
CA GLN A 1168 -17.08 9.37 55.12
C GLN A 1168 -17.88 10.38 54.27
N GLY A 1169 -17.26 10.98 53.25
CA GLY A 1169 -17.97 11.76 52.24
C GLY A 1169 -18.63 13.08 52.66
N ASP A 1170 -18.45 13.60 53.89
CA ASP A 1170 -19.04 14.89 54.27
C ASP A 1170 -18.39 15.67 55.46
N ALA A 1171 -18.56 17.00 55.40
CA ALA A 1171 -18.73 18.06 56.43
C ALA A 1171 -17.90 18.18 57.73
N GLY A 1172 -16.74 17.53 57.89
CA GLY A 1172 -15.90 17.69 59.09
C GLY A 1172 -14.88 18.85 59.03
N ALA A 1173 -15.14 19.97 59.71
CA ALA A 1173 -14.16 21.05 59.91
C ALA A 1173 -12.96 20.60 60.78
N MET A 1174 -11.71 20.95 60.43
CA MET A 1174 -10.54 21.06 61.35
C MET A 1174 -9.32 21.63 60.59
N ARG A 1175 -8.68 22.73 61.04
CA ARG A 1175 -7.57 22.90 62.03
C ARG A 1175 -6.20 22.41 61.53
N THR A 1176 -5.18 23.27 61.64
CA THR A 1176 -4.24 23.56 60.54
C THR A 1176 -2.79 23.83 61.04
N GLY A 1177 -1.78 23.77 60.15
CA GLY A 1177 -0.39 24.21 60.35
C GLY A 1177 0.53 23.98 59.12
N VAL A 1178 1.12 25.04 58.53
CA VAL A 1178 2.11 25.03 57.41
C VAL A 1178 3.38 25.82 57.80
N LEU A 1179 4.57 25.37 57.37
CA LEU A 1179 5.87 26.05 57.47
C LEU A 1179 6.30 26.55 56.06
N PRO A 1180 7.19 27.55 55.93
CA PRO A 1180 7.22 28.46 54.78
C PRO A 1180 7.70 27.83 53.46
N GLY A 1181 6.88 27.99 52.41
CA GLY A 1181 7.22 27.76 51.00
C GLY A 1181 6.24 28.53 50.09
N THR A 1182 6.76 29.21 49.06
CA THR A 1182 6.02 30.04 48.09
C THR A 1182 5.44 29.18 46.96
N LEU A 1183 4.50 28.29 47.30
CA LEU A 1183 3.80 27.48 46.31
C LEU A 1183 2.85 28.35 45.48
N ARG A 1184 3.06 28.43 44.16
CA ARG A 1184 2.20 29.24 43.29
C ARG A 1184 0.93 28.45 42.94
N ILE A 1185 -0.22 28.96 43.35
CA ILE A 1185 -1.54 28.40 43.03
C ILE A 1185 -2.21 29.26 41.96
N ASP A 1186 -2.51 28.68 40.80
CA ASP A 1186 -3.24 29.36 39.74
C ASP A 1186 -4.60 28.69 39.48
N VAL A 1187 -5.68 29.36 39.86
CA VAL A 1187 -7.08 29.00 39.56
C VAL A 1187 -7.73 30.16 38.81
N ALA A 1188 -7.29 30.38 37.57
CA ALA A 1188 -7.74 31.49 36.73
C ALA A 1188 -8.79 31.02 35.69
N PRO A 1189 -9.72 31.90 35.28
CA PRO A 1189 -10.51 31.71 34.06
C PRO A 1189 -9.62 31.75 32.81
N GLY A 1190 -10.04 31.09 31.72
CA GLY A 1190 -9.35 31.16 30.42
C GLY A 1190 -9.33 32.59 29.85
N GLY A 1191 -8.30 32.96 29.08
CA GLY A 1191 -8.06 34.34 28.63
C GLY A 1191 -9.17 34.96 27.77
N ASP A 1192 -9.48 36.23 28.04
CA ASP A 1192 -10.48 37.07 27.37
C ASP A 1192 -10.10 37.39 25.91
N SER A 1193 -10.98 37.10 24.95
CA SER A 1193 -10.99 37.78 23.66
C SER A 1193 -12.38 38.32 23.34
N SER A 1194 -12.52 39.64 23.51
CA SER A 1194 -13.49 40.59 22.93
C SER A 1194 -15.00 40.28 22.94
N GLY A 1195 -15.76 41.11 23.67
CA GLY A 1195 -17.05 41.63 23.18
C GLY A 1195 -18.30 40.76 23.39
N THR A 1196 -19.06 41.06 24.45
CA THR A 1196 -20.51 40.79 24.67
C THR A 1196 -20.95 39.48 25.35
N ALA A 1197 -20.08 38.53 25.65
CA ALA A 1197 -20.42 37.37 26.51
C ALA A 1197 -19.95 37.58 27.96
N THR A 1198 -20.79 37.21 28.95
CA THR A 1198 -20.47 37.30 30.39
C THR A 1198 -19.15 36.58 30.73
N ALA A 1199 -18.23 37.26 31.42
CA ALA A 1199 -16.93 36.73 31.81
C ALA A 1199 -17.07 35.48 32.71
N PRO A 1200 -16.25 34.43 32.52
CA PRO A 1200 -16.25 33.24 33.37
C PRO A 1200 -15.82 33.57 34.82
N GLU A 1201 -16.47 32.93 35.79
CA GLU A 1201 -16.12 33.08 37.21
C GLU A 1201 -14.85 32.26 37.52
N ALA A 1202 -13.93 32.86 38.29
CA ALA A 1202 -12.73 32.17 38.77
C ALA A 1202 -13.10 30.96 39.64
N GLY A 1203 -12.28 29.91 39.58
CA GLY A 1203 -12.48 28.73 40.40
C GLY A 1203 -12.19 28.98 41.88
N THR A 1204 -12.55 28.01 42.72
CA THR A 1204 -12.36 28.10 44.17
C THR A 1204 -11.01 27.49 44.57
N CYS A 1205 -10.23 28.26 45.33
CA CYS A 1205 -9.02 27.81 46.00
C CYS A 1205 -9.21 27.99 47.51
N GLU A 1206 -9.21 26.90 48.27
CA GLU A 1206 -9.21 26.96 49.73
C GLU A 1206 -7.85 26.46 50.24
N ILE A 1207 -7.02 27.40 50.73
CA ILE A 1207 -5.88 27.10 51.61
C ILE A 1207 -6.42 27.20 53.03
N LEU A 1208 -6.60 26.07 53.71
CA LEU A 1208 -7.17 26.06 55.05
C LEU A 1208 -6.04 26.25 56.08
N GLU A 1209 -5.97 27.43 56.73
CA GLU A 1209 -4.93 27.88 57.69
C GLU A 1209 -5.33 27.78 59.18
N PRO A 1210 -4.34 27.93 60.11
CA PRO A 1210 -4.49 28.28 61.50
C PRO A 1210 -5.65 29.18 61.91
N LEU A 1211 -6.41 28.93 62.97
CA LEU A 1211 -6.81 30.05 63.84
C LEU A 1211 -6.40 29.70 65.28
N PRO A 1212 -6.00 30.71 66.09
CA PRO A 1212 -5.18 30.54 67.30
C PRO A 1212 -5.76 29.61 68.37
#